data_AF-A0A7Y6WTZ0-F1
#
_entry.id   AF-A0A7Y6WTZ0-F1
#
_cell.length_a   1.000
_cell.length_b   1.000
_cell.length_c   1.000
_cell.angle_alpha   90.00
_cell.angle_beta   90.00
_cell.angle_gamma   90.00
#
_symmetry.space_group_name_H-M   'P 1'
#
loop_
_entity.id
_entity.type
_entity.pdbx_description
1 polymer ?
#
loop_
_entity_poly.entity_id
_entity_poly.type
_entity_poly.pdbx_seq_one_letter_code
_entity_poly.pdbx_strand_id
1 'polypeptide(L)'
;MKKLRAQEILIPCISFGARARVVANSNMLTPIELVALKAIGAGLDEVAALSQVMGIGLRPVLDLIYDFWLKGYVVVLATETKVQLAGEAKKAHESGKLETLATAENNLEVVPLIQEMVSGAVLPHIGRQTPFGPESSLVPTLQSGLALERVTRGELLDAVQREIERNARMLGRPLVAQEAWVEPDQLLVEARGGDALVQQRRFLPLVVDISQDSDSERLIFDIVDAPQVPPPVRKAIARSLSSLAERLPDQIFFKRFREAFGKEAREDEPFSRVSSLHRLGRTVQSLESTDPGVLKQRHAQLVQMYREATDDIRAQARKEAAVRAVEGYEDHEKVIRGLLLQAETQLLLGNPWVRLEALLAPLPGGNESWFDLIQRALARGVQIFLLWGIQADSTLDLNVRNALVDLAERHPGRFLFTLRSSTLHAKFVIRDAHQALVTSYNFLDPPTHRDSLEMGVLIEGSSPGRAPAAVLSLLDWARAAFPDYRQSQRLLLLPDELGAVEQPELVVPLPPDVPEPRAIQGDAVGASPAIRFWATEWSAVHEKLQTLSLQHRHGAELVVDREHREALWRSLRSTERRLAILSDKLSADVVTDRFARHLRTRLAGGASCALVYRREGATDMADGPAARLVPLAQDYPDRFFLTEARSHAKILVSDDEVTIGSFNFLSYGGDYEGASGRRERAEISVCIHEPAVVDKVLQVLSHHWPQEFAPLAARTKSALVPALEHPVPPPLQPLFRELRGTDDPGELLLRWFGTREAPWNELEVLEQARIAEPLLARAAGAAIASAAELDSEGGRRWRCWLAEYQWRQTDFIGSALLMPEPDQGKLGLEAWLARFAVSVQAPTLPAVSLPAAEVMRAGQAQAVALLVLVSALEQGRFDDLKLLRSLEARLPASFRSWAQAARTYYAEALQPLPMALLRRSAGQKQRREKIDQARAEFVRALESAENIGFRFPLGEHTWERLQRPDYLLGRMRGGLSGDDPAGLGQYIAQLDEAGMDVERLMDDASYEERDEHNHQITDRKRPSCLKRLQIMLKSARSWVELAVPPGVTAPEARVLKASGTLKRELAGLGVEPGTLDPLAEPVRRFALARLEPLFSAEES
;
A
#
# COMPACT_ATOMS: atom_id res chain seq x y z
N MET A 1 17.10 16.12 -18.97
CA MET A 1 17.95 14.96 -18.62
C MET A 1 18.05 14.05 -19.83
N LYS A 2 19.26 13.73 -20.25
CA LYS A 2 19.53 12.73 -21.29
C LYS A 2 19.64 11.36 -20.61
N LYS A 3 19.27 10.25 -21.27
CA LYS A 3 19.32 8.91 -20.64
C LYS A 3 19.96 7.85 -21.53
N LEU A 4 20.92 7.10 -20.99
CA LEU A 4 21.45 5.85 -21.52
C LEU A 4 20.79 4.72 -20.74
N ARG A 5 20.02 3.87 -21.41
CA ARG A 5 19.28 2.81 -20.74
C ARG A 5 20.06 1.50 -20.73
N ALA A 6 19.84 0.72 -19.68
CA ALA A 6 20.29 -0.67 -19.56
C ALA A 6 21.77 -0.92 -19.88
N GLN A 7 22.67 -0.12 -19.30
CA GLN A 7 24.11 -0.30 -19.41
C GLN A 7 24.61 -1.39 -18.46
N GLU A 8 25.40 -2.34 -18.93
CA GLU A 8 26.04 -3.33 -18.07
C GLU A 8 27.33 -2.79 -17.45
N ILE A 9 27.45 -2.94 -16.12
CA ILE A 9 28.63 -2.56 -15.35
C ILE A 9 29.04 -3.71 -14.41
N LEU A 10 30.32 -3.73 -14.05
CA LEU A 10 30.89 -4.73 -13.13
C LEU A 10 31.47 -4.07 -11.90
N ILE A 11 30.95 -4.44 -10.73
CA ILE A 11 31.48 -4.00 -9.44
C ILE A 11 32.48 -5.04 -8.92
N PRO A 12 33.72 -4.64 -8.59
CA PRO A 12 34.66 -5.51 -7.88
C PRO A 12 34.17 -5.81 -6.46
N CYS A 13 34.37 -7.05 -6.01
CA CYS A 13 34.02 -7.52 -4.68
C CYS A 13 35.15 -8.38 -4.10
N ILE A 14 35.24 -8.42 -2.77
CA ILE A 14 36.17 -9.28 -2.02
C ILE A 14 35.37 -10.26 -1.18
N SER A 15 35.67 -11.55 -1.28
CA SER A 15 35.03 -12.57 -0.44
C SER A 15 35.68 -12.70 0.93
N PHE A 16 34.87 -13.02 1.94
CA PHE A 16 35.32 -13.34 3.30
C PHE A 16 34.34 -14.35 3.95
N GLY A 17 34.74 -14.97 5.05
CA GLY A 17 33.87 -15.87 5.82
C GLY A 17 33.33 -15.19 7.07
N ALA A 18 32.03 -15.31 7.34
CA ALA A 18 31.42 -14.92 8.60
C ALA A 18 31.05 -16.18 9.40
N ARG A 19 31.23 -16.18 10.71
CA ARG A 19 30.70 -17.23 11.57
C ARG A 19 29.27 -16.88 11.95
N ALA A 20 28.39 -17.87 11.86
CA ALA A 20 26.97 -17.71 12.15
C ALA A 20 26.45 -18.84 13.02
N ARG A 21 25.54 -18.50 13.93
CA ARG A 21 24.74 -19.48 14.67
C ARG A 21 23.42 -19.68 13.94
N VAL A 22 23.18 -20.90 13.46
CA VAL A 22 22.07 -21.26 12.57
C VAL A 22 21.16 -22.29 13.26
N VAL A 23 19.86 -22.05 13.21
CA VAL A 23 18.83 -22.93 13.79
C VAL A 23 17.72 -23.19 12.78
N ALA A 24 16.98 -24.29 12.92
CA ALA A 24 15.77 -24.50 12.13
C ALA A 24 14.67 -23.49 12.46
N ASN A 25 13.91 -23.05 11.45
CA ASN A 25 12.75 -22.17 11.61
C ASN A 25 11.54 -22.86 12.30
N SER A 26 11.67 -24.12 12.71
CA SER A 26 10.64 -24.86 13.43
C SER A 26 10.85 -24.74 14.94
N ASN A 27 9.86 -24.18 15.63
CA ASN A 27 9.83 -24.12 17.10
C ASN A 27 9.49 -25.48 17.75
N MET A 28 9.83 -26.58 17.08
CA MET A 28 9.51 -27.96 17.43
C MET A 28 10.79 -28.79 17.39
N LEU A 29 10.91 -29.78 18.28
CA LEU A 29 11.99 -30.77 18.22
C LEU A 29 12.05 -31.45 16.85
N THR A 30 13.27 -31.65 16.35
CA THR A 30 13.50 -32.55 15.22
C THR A 30 13.17 -33.99 15.63
N PRO A 31 12.86 -34.89 14.67
CA PRO A 31 12.60 -36.30 14.98
C PRO A 31 13.75 -36.97 15.75
N ILE A 32 14.99 -36.61 15.44
CA ILE A 32 16.20 -37.12 16.10
C ILE A 32 16.26 -36.62 17.55
N GLU A 33 16.04 -35.32 17.76
CA GLU A 33 16.02 -34.75 19.11
C GLU A 33 14.90 -35.35 19.98
N LEU A 34 13.70 -35.50 19.42
CA LEU A 34 12.57 -36.11 20.12
C LEU A 34 12.85 -37.56 20.51
N VAL A 35 13.43 -38.34 19.60
CA VAL A 35 13.83 -39.73 19.88
C VAL A 35 14.91 -39.79 20.94
N ALA A 36 15.92 -38.91 20.88
CA ALA A 36 16.98 -38.85 21.87
C ALA A 36 16.47 -38.49 23.26
N LEU A 37 15.62 -37.45 23.40
CA LEU A 37 15.03 -37.07 24.68
C LEU A 37 14.10 -38.17 25.23
N LYS A 38 13.36 -38.86 24.36
CA LYS A 38 12.55 -40.04 24.75
C LYS A 38 13.44 -41.18 25.25
N ALA A 39 14.55 -41.46 24.59
CA ALA A 39 15.50 -42.49 24.99
C ALA A 39 16.14 -42.17 26.35
N ILE A 40 16.62 -40.93 26.54
CA ILE A 40 17.19 -40.46 27.82
C ILE A 40 16.14 -40.55 28.93
N GLY A 41 14.91 -40.10 28.68
CA GLY A 41 13.81 -40.21 29.65
C GLY A 41 13.42 -41.65 30.00
N ALA A 42 13.58 -42.59 29.05
CA ALA A 42 13.36 -44.01 29.26
C ALA A 42 14.54 -44.73 29.96
N GLY A 43 15.60 -44.02 30.35
CA GLY A 43 16.72 -44.56 31.10
C GLY A 43 17.95 -44.94 30.26
N LEU A 44 18.00 -44.58 28.97
CA LEU A 44 19.24 -44.64 28.18
C LEU A 44 20.10 -43.40 28.49
N ASP A 45 20.79 -43.44 29.63
CA ASP A 45 21.54 -42.32 30.19
C ASP A 45 23.04 -42.32 29.82
N GLU A 46 23.55 -43.34 29.12
CA GLU A 46 24.93 -43.41 28.63
C GLU A 46 25.06 -42.97 27.16
N VAL A 47 26.04 -42.10 26.87
CA VAL A 47 26.29 -41.57 25.51
C VAL A 47 26.56 -42.67 24.48
N ALA A 48 27.30 -43.70 24.87
CA ALA A 48 27.63 -44.83 23.99
C ALA A 48 26.38 -45.67 23.66
N ALA A 49 25.52 -45.92 24.65
CA ALA A 49 24.26 -46.63 24.47
C ALA A 49 23.29 -45.82 23.59
N LEU A 50 23.22 -44.49 23.77
CA LEU A 50 22.42 -43.59 22.97
C LEU A 50 22.86 -43.58 21.49
N SER A 51 24.18 -43.56 21.23
CA SER A 51 24.75 -43.69 19.87
C SER A 51 24.40 -45.02 19.21
N GLN A 52 24.48 -46.13 19.96
CA GLN A 52 24.15 -47.45 19.44
C GLN A 52 22.65 -47.58 19.11
N VAL A 53 21.77 -47.07 19.97
CA VAL A 53 20.31 -47.15 19.78
C VAL A 53 19.83 -46.23 18.66
N MET A 54 20.38 -45.02 18.56
CA MET A 54 20.00 -44.06 17.53
C MET A 54 20.62 -44.35 16.16
N GLY A 55 21.65 -45.21 16.09
CA GLY A 55 22.34 -45.52 14.84
C GLY A 55 23.12 -44.33 14.25
N ILE A 56 23.38 -43.30 15.06
CA ILE A 56 24.20 -42.14 14.68
C ILE A 56 25.53 -42.18 15.44
N GLY A 57 26.62 -41.79 14.77
CA GLY A 57 27.97 -41.89 15.34
C GLY A 57 28.14 -41.11 16.66
N LEU A 58 29.16 -41.47 17.45
CA LEU A 58 29.40 -40.90 18.78
C LEU A 58 29.50 -39.37 18.77
N ARG A 59 30.11 -38.79 17.72
CA ARG A 59 30.28 -37.34 17.60
C ARG A 59 28.94 -36.59 17.45
N PRO A 60 28.06 -36.96 16.49
CA PRO A 60 26.70 -36.41 16.43
C PRO A 60 25.90 -36.51 17.73
N VAL A 61 26.05 -37.60 18.50
CA VAL A 61 25.36 -37.74 19.80
C VAL A 61 25.91 -36.76 20.83
N LEU A 62 27.22 -36.55 20.87
CA LEU A 62 27.83 -35.57 21.77
C LEU A 62 27.41 -34.15 21.42
N ASP A 63 27.35 -33.80 20.14
CA ASP A 63 26.89 -32.48 19.69
C ASP A 63 25.41 -32.28 20.10
N LEU A 64 24.57 -33.31 19.95
CA LEU A 64 23.16 -33.27 20.37
C LEU A 64 22.98 -33.15 21.90
N ILE A 65 23.79 -33.84 22.70
CA ILE A 65 23.79 -33.71 24.16
C ILE A 65 24.25 -32.31 24.58
N TYR A 66 25.26 -31.77 23.90
CA TYR A 66 25.76 -30.42 24.15
C TYR A 66 24.68 -29.37 23.86
N ASP A 67 23.95 -29.51 22.76
CA ASP A 67 22.82 -28.66 22.40
C ASP A 67 21.69 -28.74 23.45
N PHE A 68 21.34 -29.95 23.89
CA PHE A 68 20.38 -30.13 24.99
C PHE A 68 20.84 -29.52 26.30
N TRP A 69 22.13 -29.59 26.60
CA TRP A 69 22.69 -29.04 27.82
C TRP A 69 22.64 -27.50 27.80
N LEU A 70 23.03 -26.87 26.69
CA LEU A 70 22.91 -25.42 26.49
C LEU A 70 21.45 -24.94 26.58
N LYS A 71 20.51 -25.73 26.08
CA LYS A 71 19.06 -25.46 26.17
C LYS A 71 18.48 -25.73 27.56
N GLY A 72 19.22 -26.40 28.44
CA GLY A 72 18.77 -26.80 29.78
C GLY A 72 17.84 -28.02 29.80
N TYR A 73 17.77 -28.78 28.71
CA TYR A 73 16.96 -30.00 28.58
C TYR A 73 17.62 -31.22 29.22
N VAL A 74 18.94 -31.21 29.36
CA VAL A 74 19.69 -32.27 30.05
C VAL A 74 20.73 -31.69 31.00
N VAL A 75 21.11 -32.50 31.99
CA VAL A 75 22.29 -32.27 32.83
C VAL A 75 23.27 -33.42 32.61
N VAL A 76 24.55 -33.09 32.50
CA VAL A 76 25.63 -34.07 32.37
C VAL A 76 26.21 -34.35 33.76
N LEU A 77 26.10 -35.58 34.22
CA LEU A 77 26.70 -36.05 35.47
C LEU A 77 28.12 -36.53 35.17
N ALA A 78 29.07 -35.59 35.16
CA ALA A 78 30.45 -35.82 34.72
C ALA A 78 31.17 -36.95 35.48
N THR A 79 30.80 -37.20 36.75
CA THR A 79 31.37 -38.27 37.58
C THR A 79 30.87 -39.66 37.22
N GLU A 80 29.71 -39.76 36.58
CA GLU A 80 29.04 -41.03 36.27
C GLU A 80 28.99 -41.30 34.76
N THR A 81 29.52 -40.39 33.93
CA THR A 81 29.44 -40.44 32.45
C THR A 81 28.02 -40.59 31.92
N LYS A 82 27.04 -40.05 32.68
CA LYS A 82 25.61 -40.17 32.42
C LYS A 82 24.97 -38.83 32.09
N VAL A 83 23.85 -38.87 31.39
CA VAL A 83 23.04 -37.72 31.00
C VAL A 83 21.61 -37.94 31.48
N GLN A 84 21.03 -36.94 32.13
CA GLN A 84 19.64 -37.01 32.63
C GLN A 84 18.81 -35.83 32.14
N LEU A 85 17.50 -36.05 31.93
CA LEU A 85 16.57 -34.98 31.60
C LEU A 85 16.48 -33.95 32.74
N ALA A 86 16.45 -32.68 32.37
CA ALA A 86 16.38 -31.54 33.28
C ALA A 86 15.32 -30.53 32.83
N GLY A 87 15.02 -29.56 33.70
CA GLY A 87 14.22 -28.38 33.38
C GLY A 87 12.84 -28.71 32.77
N GLU A 88 12.53 -28.04 31.66
CA GLU A 88 11.27 -28.22 30.93
C GLU A 88 11.17 -29.58 30.25
N ALA A 89 12.29 -30.17 29.82
CA ALA A 89 12.28 -31.48 29.17
C ALA A 89 11.87 -32.61 30.12
N LYS A 90 12.30 -32.54 31.38
CA LYS A 90 11.85 -33.49 32.41
C LYS A 90 10.33 -33.40 32.64
N LYS A 91 9.80 -32.19 32.79
CA LYS A 91 8.34 -31.96 32.99
C LYS A 91 7.53 -32.39 31.77
N ALA A 92 8.03 -32.13 30.56
CA ALA A 92 7.38 -32.52 29.32
C ALA A 92 7.41 -34.05 29.13
N HIS A 93 8.47 -34.73 29.55
CA HIS A 93 8.53 -36.20 29.56
C HIS A 93 7.51 -36.81 30.52
N GLU A 94 7.46 -36.32 31.77
CA GLU A 94 6.51 -36.80 32.79
C GLU A 94 5.04 -36.58 32.39
N SER A 95 4.75 -35.54 31.61
CA SER A 95 3.41 -35.22 31.11
C SER A 95 3.10 -35.77 29.71
N GLY A 96 4.03 -36.53 29.10
CA GLY A 96 3.85 -37.13 27.78
C GLY A 96 3.77 -36.13 26.62
N LYS A 97 4.37 -34.94 26.76
CA LYS A 97 4.30 -33.81 25.81
C LYS A 97 5.68 -33.36 25.32
N LEU A 98 6.62 -34.28 25.11
CA LEU A 98 7.97 -33.92 24.64
C LEU A 98 7.93 -33.21 23.27
N GLU A 99 6.97 -33.57 22.41
CA GLU A 99 6.78 -32.95 21.10
C GLU A 99 6.43 -31.44 21.15
N THR A 100 6.04 -30.89 22.30
CA THR A 100 5.75 -29.46 22.44
C THR A 100 7.00 -28.63 22.78
N LEU A 101 8.16 -29.26 22.94
CA LEU A 101 9.42 -28.57 23.21
C LEU A 101 9.99 -27.94 21.93
N ALA A 102 10.69 -26.82 22.10
CA ALA A 102 11.43 -26.17 21.03
C ALA A 102 12.70 -26.95 20.69
N THR A 103 13.17 -26.86 19.44
CA THR A 103 14.46 -27.44 19.05
C THR A 103 15.62 -26.86 19.90
N ALA A 104 16.60 -27.72 20.17
CA ALA A 104 17.84 -27.38 20.85
C ALA A 104 19.00 -27.17 19.85
N GLU A 105 18.79 -27.48 18.57
CA GLU A 105 19.77 -27.35 17.49
C GLU A 105 20.52 -26.01 17.55
N ASN A 106 21.84 -26.09 17.60
CA ASN A 106 22.72 -24.93 17.70
C ASN A 106 23.94 -25.10 16.78
N ASN A 107 23.72 -24.98 15.46
CA ASN A 107 24.77 -25.19 14.47
C ASN A 107 25.63 -23.93 14.31
N LEU A 108 26.94 -24.06 14.46
CA LEU A 108 27.92 -23.04 14.11
C LEU A 108 28.42 -23.27 12.69
N GLU A 109 28.11 -22.36 11.78
CA GLU A 109 28.51 -22.45 10.37
C GLU A 109 29.43 -21.29 9.98
N VAL A 110 30.37 -21.55 9.07
CA VAL A 110 31.13 -20.50 8.38
C VAL A 110 30.42 -20.21 7.07
N VAL A 111 29.76 -19.07 7.01
CA VAL A 111 28.98 -18.62 5.87
C VAL A 111 29.84 -17.71 4.99
N PRO A 112 30.06 -18.06 3.70
CA PRO A 112 30.82 -17.21 2.81
C PRO A 112 29.99 -15.98 2.41
N LEU A 113 30.63 -14.81 2.41
CA LEU A 113 30.03 -13.53 2.03
C LEU A 113 30.95 -12.78 1.07
N ILE A 114 30.49 -11.66 0.54
CA ILE A 114 31.31 -10.70 -0.20
C ILE A 114 31.09 -9.29 0.33
N GLN A 115 32.13 -8.46 0.28
CA GLN A 115 32.03 -7.01 0.39
C GLN A 115 32.15 -6.41 -1.01
N GLU A 116 31.16 -5.63 -1.44
CA GLU A 116 31.28 -4.88 -2.69
C GLU A 116 32.06 -3.57 -2.45
N MET A 117 32.93 -3.22 -3.39
CA MET A 117 33.99 -2.24 -3.17
C MET A 117 33.60 -0.79 -3.53
N VAL A 118 32.33 -0.55 -3.82
CA VAL A 118 31.80 0.76 -4.23
C VAL A 118 31.08 1.44 -3.08
N SER A 119 30.13 0.77 -2.42
CA SER A 119 29.50 1.26 -1.19
C SER A 119 30.05 0.61 0.10
N GLY A 120 30.87 -0.45 0.00
CA GLY A 120 31.39 -1.19 1.15
C GLY A 120 30.38 -2.16 1.77
N ALA A 121 29.23 -2.37 1.13
CA ALA A 121 28.15 -3.20 1.65
C ALA A 121 28.50 -4.69 1.63
N VAL A 122 28.03 -5.41 2.65
CA VAL A 122 28.15 -6.86 2.72
C VAL A 122 26.95 -7.53 2.06
N LEU A 123 27.24 -8.50 1.20
CA LEU A 123 26.28 -9.22 0.38
C LEU A 123 26.48 -10.74 0.54
N PRO A 124 25.45 -11.55 0.21
CA PRO A 124 25.58 -13.00 0.06
C PRO A 124 26.68 -13.37 -0.94
N HIS A 125 27.13 -14.63 -0.99
CA HIS A 125 28.23 -15.04 -1.86
C HIS A 125 27.81 -15.10 -3.35
N ILE A 126 27.69 -13.93 -3.97
CA ILE A 126 27.21 -13.72 -5.34
C ILE A 126 28.33 -13.23 -6.27
N GLY A 127 28.00 -12.97 -7.54
CA GLY A 127 28.95 -12.48 -8.54
C GLY A 127 29.80 -13.60 -9.17
N ARG A 128 30.61 -13.24 -10.16
CA ARG A 128 31.46 -14.15 -10.95
C ARG A 128 32.92 -14.11 -10.48
N GLN A 129 33.68 -15.18 -10.71
CA GLN A 129 35.11 -15.22 -10.39
C GLN A 129 35.99 -14.42 -11.37
N THR A 130 35.54 -14.28 -12.62
CA THR A 130 36.25 -13.55 -13.67
C THR A 130 35.41 -12.36 -14.15
N PRO A 131 36.02 -11.21 -14.44
CA PRO A 131 35.32 -10.10 -15.08
C PRO A 131 34.98 -10.47 -16.52
N PHE A 132 33.97 -9.84 -17.10
CA PHE A 132 33.58 -10.02 -18.50
C PHE A 132 33.30 -8.68 -19.18
N GLY A 133 33.49 -8.62 -20.50
CA GLY A 133 33.38 -7.37 -21.25
C GLY A 133 34.67 -6.53 -21.21
N PRO A 134 34.64 -5.33 -21.80
CA PRO A 134 35.81 -4.46 -21.91
C PRO A 134 36.22 -3.91 -20.52
N GLU A 135 37.50 -3.53 -20.36
CA GLU A 135 37.99 -2.90 -19.12
C GLU A 135 37.18 -1.67 -18.72
N SER A 136 36.62 -0.96 -19.71
CA SER A 136 35.74 0.19 -19.49
C SER A 136 34.43 -0.16 -18.78
N SER A 137 34.05 -1.45 -18.66
CA SER A 137 32.89 -1.92 -17.89
C SER A 137 33.19 -2.17 -16.41
N LEU A 138 34.47 -2.18 -16.02
CA LEU A 138 34.87 -2.38 -14.64
C LEU A 138 34.81 -1.06 -13.86
N VAL A 139 34.02 -1.05 -12.78
CA VAL A 139 33.90 0.12 -11.91
C VAL A 139 35.22 0.34 -11.15
N PRO A 140 35.79 1.56 -11.15
CA PRO A 140 36.96 1.87 -10.33
C PRO A 140 36.64 1.83 -8.84
N THR A 141 37.57 1.33 -8.03
CA THR A 141 37.42 1.28 -6.56
C THR A 141 38.53 2.08 -5.89
N LEU A 142 38.16 2.86 -4.87
CA LEU A 142 39.12 3.58 -4.01
C LEU A 142 39.58 2.70 -2.84
N GLN A 143 38.82 1.67 -2.51
CA GLN A 143 39.16 0.66 -1.52
C GLN A 143 40.02 -0.43 -2.18
N SER A 144 41.15 -0.78 -1.56
CA SER A 144 42.10 -1.78 -2.06
C SER A 144 41.98 -3.15 -1.35
N GLY A 145 41.18 -3.27 -0.30
CA GLY A 145 41.08 -4.47 0.54
C GLY A 145 39.77 -4.56 1.34
N LEU A 146 39.63 -5.64 2.11
CA LEU A 146 38.49 -5.87 2.99
C LEU A 146 38.47 -4.82 4.11
N ALA A 147 37.36 -4.11 4.28
CA ALA A 147 37.20 -3.04 5.27
C ALA A 147 35.89 -3.21 6.04
N LEU A 148 35.87 -4.13 7.02
CA LEU A 148 34.65 -4.46 7.77
C LEU A 148 34.38 -3.56 8.98
N GLU A 149 35.27 -2.61 9.27
CA GLU A 149 35.17 -1.64 10.38
C GLU A 149 33.86 -0.83 10.39
N ARG A 150 33.16 -0.78 9.24
CA ARG A 150 31.94 0.00 9.01
C ARG A 150 30.68 -0.86 8.97
N VAL A 151 30.81 -2.18 9.05
CA VAL A 151 29.70 -3.12 8.88
C VAL A 151 29.04 -3.33 10.23
N THR A 152 27.78 -2.94 10.35
CA THR A 152 27.01 -3.16 11.58
C THR A 152 26.72 -4.65 11.80
N ARG A 153 26.43 -5.04 13.05
CA ARG A 153 26.04 -6.42 13.37
C ARG A 153 24.76 -6.82 12.61
N GLY A 154 23.82 -5.89 12.48
CA GLY A 154 22.58 -6.07 11.73
C GLY A 154 22.83 -6.34 10.24
N GLU A 155 23.67 -5.55 9.57
CA GLU A 155 24.02 -5.76 8.15
C GLU A 155 24.71 -7.09 7.90
N LEU A 156 25.59 -7.50 8.82
CA LEU A 156 26.26 -8.80 8.74
C LEU A 156 25.25 -9.95 8.89
N LEU A 157 24.38 -9.88 9.90
CA LEU A 157 23.35 -10.88 10.15
C LEU A 157 22.38 -10.99 8.96
N ASP A 158 21.97 -9.87 8.38
CA ASP A 158 21.13 -9.79 7.17
C ASP A 158 21.77 -10.51 5.98
N ALA A 159 23.06 -10.27 5.73
CA ALA A 159 23.78 -10.88 4.63
C ALA A 159 23.95 -12.39 4.84
N VAL A 160 24.25 -12.80 6.07
CA VAL A 160 24.32 -14.21 6.49
C VAL A 160 22.97 -14.90 6.32
N GLN A 161 21.89 -14.30 6.82
CA GLN A 161 20.54 -14.84 6.71
C GLN A 161 20.13 -15.06 5.25
N ARG A 162 20.43 -14.11 4.36
CA ARG A 162 20.14 -14.23 2.93
C ARG A 162 20.95 -15.33 2.24
N GLU A 163 22.22 -15.52 2.62
CA GLU A 163 23.03 -16.62 2.11
C GLU A 163 22.52 -17.98 2.62
N ILE A 164 22.14 -18.06 3.90
CA ILE A 164 21.52 -19.26 4.48
C ILE A 164 20.20 -19.57 3.79
N GLU A 165 19.30 -18.60 3.59
CA GLU A 165 18.04 -18.81 2.87
C GLU A 165 18.26 -19.31 1.44
N ARG A 166 19.31 -18.81 0.78
CA ARG A 166 19.68 -19.24 -0.57
C ARG A 166 20.17 -20.69 -0.58
N ASN A 167 20.96 -21.09 0.41
CA ASN A 167 21.46 -22.47 0.54
C ASN A 167 20.38 -23.44 1.06
N ALA A 168 19.52 -22.98 1.95
CA ALA A 168 18.35 -23.69 2.48
C ALA A 168 17.37 -24.10 1.37
N ARG A 169 17.18 -23.27 0.33
CA ARG A 169 16.39 -23.65 -0.85
C ARG A 169 16.96 -24.85 -1.62
N MET A 170 18.28 -25.04 -1.58
CA MET A 170 18.92 -26.22 -2.20
C MET A 170 18.81 -27.46 -1.31
N LEU A 171 18.78 -27.28 0.02
CA LEU A 171 18.75 -28.36 1.01
C LEU A 171 17.32 -28.75 1.46
N GLY A 172 16.30 -27.95 1.12
CA GLY A 172 14.89 -28.21 1.44
C GLY A 172 14.50 -28.00 2.91
N ARG A 173 15.32 -27.30 3.70
CA ARG A 173 15.07 -27.06 5.13
C ARG A 173 15.19 -25.56 5.46
N PRO A 174 14.15 -24.90 6.00
CA PRO A 174 14.22 -23.48 6.34
C PRO A 174 15.09 -23.28 7.60
N LEU A 175 16.18 -22.54 7.45
CA LEU A 175 17.15 -22.20 8.49
C LEU A 175 17.15 -20.69 8.76
N VAL A 176 17.46 -20.30 10.00
CA VAL A 176 17.53 -18.91 10.45
C VAL A 176 18.82 -18.69 11.23
N ALA A 177 19.53 -17.61 10.93
CA ALA A 177 20.68 -17.12 11.67
C ALA A 177 20.21 -16.33 12.90
N GLN A 178 20.66 -16.73 14.09
CA GLN A 178 20.42 -15.98 15.32
C GLN A 178 21.49 -14.92 15.57
N GLU A 179 22.74 -15.25 15.25
CA GLU A 179 23.90 -14.39 15.47
C GLU A 179 24.90 -14.55 14.34
N ALA A 180 25.64 -13.49 14.03
CA ALA A 180 26.74 -13.49 13.06
C ALA A 180 27.89 -12.60 13.55
N TRP A 181 29.12 -13.02 13.30
CA TRP A 181 30.34 -12.24 13.59
C TRP A 181 31.48 -12.63 12.63
N VAL A 182 32.53 -11.81 12.58
CA VAL A 182 33.75 -12.09 11.83
C VAL A 182 34.91 -12.22 12.81
N GLU A 183 35.77 -13.22 12.62
CA GLU A 183 36.93 -13.41 13.49
C GLU A 183 38.03 -12.39 13.15
N PRO A 184 38.67 -11.74 14.14
CA PRO A 184 39.72 -10.75 13.91
C PRO A 184 40.87 -11.25 13.03
N ASP A 185 41.22 -12.54 13.14
CA ASP A 185 42.29 -13.16 12.36
C ASP A 185 41.99 -13.18 10.85
N GLN A 186 40.72 -13.11 10.44
CA GLN A 186 40.31 -13.04 9.03
C GLN A 186 40.48 -11.63 8.43
N LEU A 187 40.62 -10.59 9.26
CA LEU A 187 40.87 -9.20 8.85
C LEU A 187 42.36 -8.92 8.59
N LEU A 188 43.26 -9.77 9.13
CA LEU A 188 44.71 -9.53 9.16
C LEU A 188 45.52 -10.29 8.09
N VAL A 189 44.91 -11.24 7.37
CA VAL A 189 45.64 -12.09 6.41
C VAL A 189 45.61 -11.47 5.03
N GLU A 190 46.63 -10.70 4.65
CA GLU A 190 46.99 -10.56 3.24
C GLU A 190 47.47 -11.92 2.73
N ALA A 191 46.69 -12.53 1.83
CA ALA A 191 47.06 -13.59 0.89
C ALA A 191 48.37 -14.36 1.19
N ARG A 192 48.31 -15.39 2.04
CA ARG A 192 49.27 -16.50 2.00
C ARG A 192 48.54 -17.83 1.84
N GLY A 193 48.53 -18.33 0.60
CA GLY A 193 48.35 -19.75 0.29
C GLY A 193 46.93 -20.20 -0.05
N GLY A 194 46.68 -20.39 -1.35
CA GLY A 194 46.12 -21.60 -1.96
C GLY A 194 44.69 -22.08 -1.64
N ASP A 195 44.27 -22.14 -0.38
CA ASP A 195 43.13 -22.99 0.02
C ASP A 195 42.12 -22.34 0.98
N ALA A 196 42.27 -21.06 1.32
CA ALA A 196 41.27 -20.36 2.11
C ALA A 196 40.17 -19.75 1.21
N LEU A 197 38.90 -19.99 1.54
CA LEU A 197 37.70 -19.29 1.03
C LEU A 197 37.72 -17.75 1.20
N VAL A 198 38.81 -17.20 1.74
CA VAL A 198 38.96 -15.83 2.22
C VAL A 198 39.83 -15.05 1.21
N GLN A 199 39.32 -13.91 0.73
CA GLN A 199 39.93 -12.98 -0.24
C GLN A 199 39.97 -13.39 -1.72
N GLN A 200 39.05 -14.24 -2.20
CA GLN A 200 38.83 -14.36 -3.64
C GLN A 200 38.15 -13.10 -4.19
N ARG A 201 38.70 -12.52 -5.26
CA ARG A 201 38.06 -11.43 -6.00
C ARG A 201 36.85 -11.98 -6.76
N ARG A 202 35.72 -11.27 -6.67
CA ARG A 202 34.51 -11.54 -7.45
C ARG A 202 34.03 -10.27 -8.15
N PHE A 203 33.23 -10.44 -9.18
CA PHE A 203 32.71 -9.36 -10.00
C PHE A 203 31.19 -9.47 -10.07
N LEU A 204 30.52 -8.44 -9.55
CA LEU A 204 29.07 -8.37 -9.48
C LEU A 204 28.53 -7.61 -10.70
N PRO A 205 27.84 -8.29 -11.63
CA PRO A 205 27.21 -7.62 -12.77
C PRO A 205 25.92 -6.92 -12.36
N LEU A 206 25.77 -5.69 -12.83
CA LEU A 206 24.58 -4.87 -12.65
C LEU A 206 24.18 -4.25 -13.98
N VAL A 207 22.87 -4.09 -14.17
CA VAL A 207 22.32 -3.29 -15.27
C VAL A 207 21.88 -1.95 -14.70
N VAL A 208 22.41 -0.86 -15.26
CA VAL A 208 22.16 0.49 -14.80
C VAL A 208 21.56 1.35 -15.91
N ASP A 209 20.54 2.10 -15.56
CA ASP A 209 20.14 3.28 -16.30
C ASP A 209 21.05 4.40 -15.84
N ILE A 210 21.69 5.06 -16.80
CA ILE A 210 22.50 6.23 -16.53
C ILE A 210 21.74 7.39 -17.10
N SER A 211 21.58 8.43 -16.31
CA SER A 211 21.06 9.69 -16.79
C SER A 211 22.13 10.75 -16.65
N GLN A 212 22.25 11.58 -17.67
CA GLN A 212 23.03 12.78 -17.59
C GLN A 212 22.09 13.92 -17.26
N ASP A 213 22.32 14.52 -16.10
CA ASP A 213 21.71 15.78 -15.78
C ASP A 213 22.19 16.81 -16.82
N SER A 214 21.22 17.43 -17.51
CA SER A 214 21.49 18.32 -18.64
C SER A 214 22.11 19.64 -18.19
N ASP A 215 22.03 19.95 -16.90
CA ASP A 215 22.49 21.22 -16.33
C ASP A 215 23.87 21.06 -15.67
N SER A 216 24.15 19.92 -15.03
CA SER A 216 25.40 19.67 -14.28
C SER A 216 26.36 18.65 -14.94
N GLU A 217 26.01 18.16 -16.13
CA GLU A 217 26.65 17.03 -16.83
C GLU A 217 26.85 15.76 -15.99
N ARG A 218 26.18 15.68 -14.82
CA ARG A 218 26.35 14.61 -13.83
C ARG A 218 25.77 13.32 -14.34
N LEU A 219 26.56 12.25 -14.20
CA LEU A 219 26.07 10.89 -14.39
C LEU A 219 25.36 10.43 -13.11
N ILE A 220 24.03 10.32 -13.19
CA ILE A 220 23.20 9.73 -12.16
C ILE A 220 22.94 8.28 -12.57
N PHE A 221 23.34 7.37 -11.68
CA PHE A 221 23.15 5.94 -11.87
C PHE A 221 21.88 5.49 -11.16
N ASP A 222 21.03 4.77 -11.87
CA ASP A 222 19.89 4.06 -11.32
C ASP A 222 20.07 2.58 -11.65
N ILE A 223 20.16 1.72 -10.63
CA ILE A 223 20.28 0.27 -10.86
C ILE A 223 18.91 -0.29 -11.26
N VAL A 224 18.81 -0.72 -12.52
CA VAL A 224 17.58 -1.22 -13.13
C VAL A 224 17.40 -2.70 -12.83
N ASP A 225 18.47 -3.48 -12.99
CA ASP A 225 18.44 -4.91 -12.75
C ASP A 225 19.65 -5.38 -11.95
N ALA A 226 19.35 -5.99 -10.81
CA ALA A 226 20.32 -6.54 -9.86
C ALA A 226 19.60 -7.44 -8.84
N PRO A 227 18.89 -8.50 -9.30
CA PRO A 227 17.89 -9.21 -8.49
C PRO A 227 18.49 -9.86 -7.24
N GLN A 228 19.79 -10.12 -7.25
CA GLN A 228 20.55 -10.71 -6.14
C GLN A 228 21.08 -9.67 -5.13
N VAL A 229 20.91 -8.38 -5.41
CA VAL A 229 21.36 -7.27 -4.55
C VAL A 229 20.14 -6.63 -3.86
N PRO A 230 20.17 -6.42 -2.53
CA PRO A 230 19.10 -5.74 -1.81
C PRO A 230 18.86 -4.29 -2.29
N PRO A 231 17.61 -3.80 -2.36
CA PRO A 231 17.30 -2.43 -2.80
C PRO A 231 18.04 -1.30 -2.05
N PRO A 232 18.22 -1.34 -0.70
CA PRO A 232 19.00 -0.33 0.01
C PRO A 232 20.46 -0.29 -0.46
N VAL A 233 21.06 -1.48 -0.65
CA VAL A 233 22.42 -1.60 -1.18
C VAL A 233 22.49 -1.13 -2.63
N ARG A 234 21.46 -1.37 -3.44
CA ARG A 234 21.40 -0.81 -4.80
C ARG A 234 21.39 0.71 -4.77
N LYS A 235 20.59 1.33 -3.89
CA LYS A 235 20.57 2.81 -3.74
C LYS A 235 21.92 3.32 -3.23
N ALA A 236 22.55 2.62 -2.29
CA ALA A 236 23.89 2.97 -1.78
C ALA A 236 24.95 2.88 -2.90
N ILE A 237 25.00 1.77 -3.64
CA ILE A 237 25.86 1.60 -4.81
C ILE A 237 25.58 2.69 -5.85
N ALA A 238 24.33 2.97 -6.20
CA ALA A 238 23.96 4.01 -7.16
C ALA A 238 24.45 5.41 -6.74
N ARG A 239 24.27 5.76 -5.46
CA ARG A 239 24.78 7.00 -4.87
C ARG A 239 26.31 7.03 -4.92
N SER A 240 26.97 5.95 -4.49
CA SER A 240 28.44 5.83 -4.51
C SER A 240 29.01 5.83 -5.92
N LEU A 241 28.35 5.24 -6.91
CA LEU A 241 28.74 5.30 -8.33
C LEU A 241 28.62 6.71 -8.87
N SER A 242 27.53 7.41 -8.55
CA SER A 242 27.35 8.81 -8.93
C SER A 242 28.42 9.70 -8.29
N SER A 243 28.76 9.45 -7.02
CA SER A 243 29.87 10.13 -6.32
C SER A 243 31.25 9.77 -6.88
N LEU A 244 31.50 8.50 -7.24
CA LEU A 244 32.74 8.06 -7.88
C LEU A 244 32.92 8.68 -9.26
N ALA A 245 31.83 8.84 -10.03
CA ALA A 245 31.83 9.50 -11.32
C ALA A 245 32.31 10.95 -11.21
N GLU A 246 31.94 11.62 -10.12
CA GLU A 246 32.34 12.99 -9.80
C GLU A 246 33.79 13.06 -9.31
N ARG A 247 34.22 12.11 -8.47
CA ARG A 247 35.58 12.09 -7.92
C ARG A 247 36.64 11.67 -8.93
N LEU A 248 36.27 10.85 -9.91
CA LEU A 248 37.17 10.27 -10.91
C LEU A 248 36.66 10.56 -12.33
N PRO A 249 36.54 11.85 -12.73
CA PRO A 249 35.89 12.22 -13.99
C PRO A 249 36.62 11.66 -15.21
N ASP A 250 37.96 11.62 -15.18
CA ASP A 250 38.79 11.14 -16.30
C ASP A 250 38.97 9.63 -16.37
N GLN A 251 38.39 8.87 -15.43
CA GLN A 251 38.52 7.42 -15.42
C GLN A 251 37.72 6.82 -16.59
N ILE A 252 38.35 5.86 -17.29
CA ILE A 252 37.88 5.27 -18.56
C ILE A 252 36.41 4.79 -18.51
N PHE A 253 35.99 4.24 -17.37
CA PHE A 253 34.63 3.79 -17.09
C PHE A 253 33.60 4.93 -17.15
N PHE A 254 33.88 6.09 -16.57
CA PHE A 254 32.94 7.22 -16.56
C PHE A 254 33.03 8.05 -17.83
N LYS A 255 34.24 8.20 -18.39
CA LYS A 255 34.49 8.91 -19.64
C LYS A 255 33.66 8.36 -20.80
N ARG A 256 33.56 7.03 -20.93
CA ARG A 256 32.77 6.38 -22.00
C ARG A 256 31.29 6.79 -21.98
N PHE A 257 30.71 6.99 -20.78
CA PHE A 257 29.30 7.34 -20.65
C PHE A 257 29.06 8.80 -21.01
N ARG A 258 29.93 9.72 -20.55
CA ARG A 258 29.87 11.13 -20.96
C ARG A 258 29.97 11.29 -22.48
N GLU A 259 30.88 10.54 -23.11
CA GLU A 259 31.02 10.52 -24.57
C GLU A 259 29.78 9.93 -25.30
N ALA A 260 29.14 8.90 -24.73
CA ALA A 260 27.93 8.30 -25.28
C ALA A 260 26.71 9.24 -25.23
N PHE A 261 26.58 10.08 -24.18
CA PHE A 261 25.54 11.12 -24.11
C PHE A 261 25.70 12.24 -25.14
N GLY A 262 26.91 12.41 -25.71
CA GLY A 262 27.17 13.29 -26.85
C GLY A 262 26.64 12.77 -28.18
N LYS A 263 26.30 11.46 -28.29
CA LYS A 263 25.97 10.79 -29.56
C LYS A 263 24.53 10.26 -29.68
N GLU A 264 23.88 9.85 -28.58
CA GLU A 264 22.64 9.04 -28.66
C GLU A 264 21.46 9.50 -27.77
N ALA A 265 21.46 10.73 -27.26
CA ALA A 265 20.47 11.15 -26.27
C ALA A 265 19.05 11.43 -26.84
N ARG A 266 18.03 10.83 -26.19
CA ARG A 266 16.62 11.26 -26.29
C ARG A 266 16.20 12.04 -25.05
N GLU A 267 15.37 13.07 -25.24
CA GLU A 267 14.72 13.82 -24.17
C GLU A 267 13.45 13.07 -23.71
N ASP A 268 13.27 12.88 -22.40
CA ASP A 268 12.09 12.27 -21.79
C ASP A 268 11.59 13.09 -20.58
N GLU A 269 10.29 12.95 -20.31
CA GLU A 269 9.49 13.64 -19.27
C GLU A 269 9.97 13.43 -17.81
N PRO A 270 9.61 14.36 -16.88
CA PRO A 270 10.04 14.30 -15.48
C PRO A 270 9.38 13.15 -14.70
N PHE A 271 10.22 12.41 -13.98
CA PHE A 271 9.85 11.35 -13.04
C PHE A 271 8.84 11.81 -11.97
N SER A 272 7.65 11.22 -11.97
CA SER A 272 6.80 11.11 -10.78
C SER A 272 7.14 9.79 -10.08
N ARG A 273 7.91 9.85 -8.99
CA ARG A 273 8.20 8.67 -8.15
C ARG A 273 6.95 8.36 -7.31
N VAL A 274 6.05 7.55 -7.85
CA VAL A 274 4.99 6.90 -7.06
C VAL A 274 5.66 5.97 -6.04
N SER A 275 5.33 6.10 -4.74
CA SER A 275 5.97 5.32 -3.67
C SER A 275 5.76 3.81 -3.86
N SER A 276 6.76 3.00 -3.44
CA SER A 276 6.71 1.53 -3.52
C SER A 276 5.48 0.96 -2.81
N LEU A 277 5.12 1.53 -1.66
CA LEU A 277 3.92 1.20 -0.91
C LEU A 277 2.63 1.47 -1.70
N HIS A 278 2.54 2.61 -2.41
CA HIS A 278 1.37 2.92 -3.23
C HIS A 278 1.26 1.98 -4.44
N ARG A 279 2.39 1.57 -5.04
CA ARG A 279 2.41 0.54 -6.10
C ARG A 279 1.94 -0.82 -5.58
N LEU A 280 2.36 -1.20 -4.37
CA LEU A 280 1.87 -2.40 -3.69
C LEU A 280 0.35 -2.32 -3.48
N GLY A 281 -0.14 -1.24 -2.87
CA GLY A 281 -1.57 -1.05 -2.60
C GLY A 281 -2.44 -1.12 -3.86
N ARG A 282 -2.04 -0.45 -4.94
CA ARG A 282 -2.73 -0.53 -6.25
C ARG A 282 -2.76 -1.95 -6.81
N THR A 283 -1.68 -2.71 -6.64
CA THR A 283 -1.59 -4.09 -7.10
C THR A 283 -2.47 -5.00 -6.26
N VAL A 284 -2.47 -4.82 -4.94
CA VAL A 284 -3.31 -5.55 -3.98
C VAL A 284 -4.81 -5.37 -4.27
N GLN A 285 -5.24 -4.14 -4.57
CA GLN A 285 -6.64 -3.85 -4.93
C GLN A 285 -7.13 -4.57 -6.20
N SER A 286 -6.22 -5.09 -7.03
CA SER A 286 -6.56 -5.81 -8.26
C SER A 286 -6.47 -7.33 -8.14
N LEU A 287 -6.25 -7.87 -6.94
CA LEU A 287 -5.98 -9.31 -6.76
C LEU A 287 -7.21 -10.20 -6.87
N GLU A 288 -8.39 -9.70 -6.53
CA GLU A 288 -9.65 -10.47 -6.54
C GLU A 288 -10.05 -10.98 -7.94
N SER A 289 -9.56 -10.32 -9.00
CA SER A 289 -9.80 -10.70 -10.39
C SER A 289 -8.62 -11.42 -11.05
N THR A 290 -7.63 -11.86 -10.26
CA THR A 290 -6.42 -12.52 -10.80
C THR A 290 -6.74 -13.90 -11.36
N ASP A 291 -6.30 -14.15 -12.60
CA ASP A 291 -6.37 -15.47 -13.23
C ASP A 291 -5.52 -16.49 -12.44
N PRO A 292 -6.11 -17.64 -12.03
CA PRO A 292 -5.40 -18.77 -11.45
C PRO A 292 -4.07 -19.14 -12.14
N GLY A 293 -4.01 -19.03 -13.48
CA GLY A 293 -2.84 -19.39 -14.29
C GLY A 293 -1.61 -18.53 -14.06
N VAL A 294 -1.78 -17.28 -13.59
CA VAL A 294 -0.68 -16.32 -13.35
C VAL A 294 -0.36 -16.12 -11.87
N LEU A 295 -0.99 -16.89 -10.97
CA LEU A 295 -0.97 -16.64 -9.54
C LEU A 295 0.45 -16.69 -8.92
N LYS A 296 1.30 -17.64 -9.34
CA LYS A 296 2.71 -17.69 -8.90
C LYS A 296 3.53 -16.48 -9.35
N GLN A 297 3.33 -16.03 -10.58
CA GLN A 297 4.00 -14.84 -11.11
C GLN A 297 3.53 -13.58 -10.38
N ARG A 298 2.21 -13.47 -10.15
CA ARG A 298 1.61 -12.37 -9.41
C ARG A 298 2.08 -12.33 -7.95
N HIS A 299 2.19 -13.49 -7.31
CA HIS A 299 2.76 -13.62 -5.98
C HIS A 299 4.22 -13.17 -5.92
N ALA A 300 5.07 -13.60 -6.86
CA ALA A 300 6.45 -13.15 -6.92
C ALA A 300 6.57 -11.62 -7.08
N GLN A 301 5.69 -11.02 -7.90
CA GLN A 301 5.60 -9.57 -8.07
C GLN A 301 5.20 -8.85 -6.77
N LEU A 302 4.18 -9.35 -6.06
CA LEU A 302 3.76 -8.78 -4.77
C LEU A 302 4.84 -8.90 -3.71
N VAL A 303 5.54 -10.04 -3.62
CA VAL A 303 6.66 -10.24 -2.70
C VAL A 303 7.79 -9.25 -3.00
N GLN A 304 8.07 -8.97 -4.28
CA GLN A 304 9.08 -7.97 -4.67
C GLN A 304 8.64 -6.56 -4.25
N MET A 305 7.41 -6.16 -4.54
CA MET A 305 6.87 -4.85 -4.13
C MET A 305 6.79 -4.71 -2.61
N TYR A 306 6.45 -5.79 -1.90
CA TYR A 306 6.47 -5.88 -0.45
C TYR A 306 7.86 -5.62 0.10
N ARG A 307 8.89 -6.31 -0.43
CA ARG A 307 10.30 -6.09 -0.03
C ARG A 307 10.71 -4.64 -0.21
N GLU A 308 10.39 -4.05 -1.37
CA GLU A 308 10.67 -2.64 -1.66
C GLU A 308 9.96 -1.70 -0.65
N ALA A 309 8.69 -1.95 -0.35
CA ALA A 309 7.93 -1.17 0.63
C ALA A 309 8.48 -1.33 2.05
N THR A 310 8.80 -2.56 2.49
CA THR A 310 9.36 -2.80 3.83
C THR A 310 10.75 -2.20 3.98
N ASP A 311 11.57 -2.23 2.93
CA ASP A 311 12.90 -1.63 2.94
C ASP A 311 12.80 -0.10 3.01
N ASP A 312 11.87 0.52 2.28
CA ASP A 312 11.60 1.95 2.37
C ASP A 312 11.11 2.35 3.77
N ILE A 313 10.22 1.56 4.39
CA ILE A 313 9.71 1.80 5.75
C ILE A 313 10.80 1.59 6.82
N ARG A 314 11.63 0.53 6.70
CA ARG A 314 12.78 0.33 7.59
C ARG A 314 13.78 1.46 7.47
N ALA A 315 14.03 1.95 6.25
CA ALA A 315 14.90 3.11 6.03
C ALA A 315 14.30 4.39 6.64
N GLN A 316 12.98 4.55 6.63
CA GLN A 316 12.29 5.65 7.33
C GLN A 316 12.44 5.51 8.85
N ALA A 317 12.19 4.33 9.42
CA ALA A 317 12.35 4.06 10.84
C ALA A 317 13.77 4.35 11.33
N ARG A 318 14.80 3.98 10.55
CA ARG A 318 16.21 4.28 10.87
C ARG A 318 16.53 5.78 10.96
N LYS A 319 15.76 6.63 10.27
CA LYS A 319 15.94 8.09 10.27
C LYS A 319 15.30 8.78 11.48
N GLU A 320 14.54 8.05 12.29
CA GLU A 320 13.93 8.62 13.48
C GLU A 320 15.00 9.24 14.39
N ALA A 321 14.75 10.47 14.77
CA ALA A 321 15.59 11.23 15.68
C ALA A 321 14.71 12.24 16.42
N ALA A 322 15.08 12.56 17.65
CA ALA A 322 14.56 13.75 18.32
C ALA A 322 15.29 14.97 17.75
N VAL A 323 14.53 15.95 17.23
CA VAL A 323 15.08 17.10 16.53
C VAL A 323 14.59 18.39 17.15
N ARG A 324 15.51 19.32 17.43
CA ARG A 324 15.19 20.63 17.99
C ARG A 324 15.86 21.75 17.20
N ALA A 325 15.07 22.72 16.75
CA ALA A 325 15.59 23.95 16.17
C ALA A 325 16.31 24.80 17.24
N VAL A 326 17.44 25.38 16.87
CA VAL A 326 18.27 26.25 17.72
C VAL A 326 18.31 27.62 17.05
N GLU A 327 17.92 28.66 17.79
CA GLU A 327 17.67 30.01 17.26
C GLU A 327 18.59 31.03 17.90
N GLY A 328 19.30 31.81 17.09
CA GLY A 328 20.11 32.93 17.58
C GLY A 328 21.37 32.52 18.34
N TYR A 329 22.25 33.49 18.61
CA TYR A 329 23.61 33.24 19.08
C TYR A 329 23.69 32.55 20.45
N GLU A 330 22.90 33.03 21.43
CA GLU A 330 22.98 32.56 22.81
C GLU A 330 22.58 31.08 22.96
N ASP A 331 21.51 30.66 22.29
CA ASP A 331 21.06 29.26 22.33
C ASP A 331 22.05 28.33 21.63
N HIS A 332 22.69 28.77 20.53
CA HIS A 332 23.76 28.00 19.90
C HIS A 332 24.96 27.83 20.84
N GLU A 333 25.42 28.91 21.46
CA GLU A 333 26.55 28.88 22.41
C GLU A 333 26.23 27.97 23.60
N LYS A 334 25.01 28.03 24.14
CA LYS A 334 24.53 27.15 25.22
C LYS A 334 24.53 25.68 24.82
N VAL A 335 24.05 25.36 23.61
CA VAL A 335 24.04 23.98 23.09
C VAL A 335 25.46 23.47 22.89
N ILE A 336 26.33 24.23 22.22
CA ILE A 336 27.72 23.84 21.97
C ILE A 336 28.47 23.62 23.28
N ARG A 337 28.30 24.50 24.27
CA ARG A 337 28.84 24.32 25.63
C ARG A 337 28.36 23.03 26.26
N GLY A 338 27.06 22.71 26.14
CA GLY A 338 26.48 21.45 26.62
C GLY A 338 27.16 20.23 25.99
N LEU A 339 27.32 20.23 24.67
CA LEU A 339 27.98 19.13 23.94
C LEU A 339 29.43 18.94 24.38
N LEU A 340 30.20 20.03 24.53
CA LEU A 340 31.60 20.00 25.00
C LEU A 340 31.74 19.45 26.43
N LEU A 341 30.81 19.80 27.32
CA LEU A 341 30.84 19.37 28.72
C LEU A 341 30.41 17.91 28.89
N GLN A 342 29.49 17.44 28.06
CA GLN A 342 28.91 16.10 28.15
C GLN A 342 29.65 15.05 27.32
N ALA A 343 30.56 15.43 26.42
CA ALA A 343 31.36 14.48 25.65
C ALA A 343 32.18 13.56 26.56
N GLU A 344 32.12 12.25 26.26
CA GLU A 344 32.77 11.19 27.03
C GLU A 344 33.92 10.54 26.25
N THR A 345 33.71 10.26 24.96
CA THR A 345 34.66 9.49 24.13
C THR A 345 35.27 10.36 23.04
N GLN A 346 34.45 11.01 22.21
CA GLN A 346 34.93 11.88 21.13
C GLN A 346 34.07 13.12 20.89
N LEU A 347 34.70 14.15 20.34
CA LEU A 347 34.07 15.38 19.90
C LEU A 347 34.61 15.79 18.53
N LEU A 348 33.74 16.20 17.62
CA LEU A 348 34.14 16.74 16.32
C LEU A 348 33.65 18.17 16.20
N LEU A 349 34.55 19.09 15.84
CA LEU A 349 34.27 20.50 15.62
C LEU A 349 34.55 20.83 14.15
N GLY A 350 33.52 21.23 13.42
CA GLY A 350 33.66 21.76 12.07
C GLY A 350 33.35 23.25 12.06
N ASN A 351 34.32 24.08 11.68
CA ASN A 351 34.08 25.50 11.42
C ASN A 351 35.08 26.02 10.36
N PRO A 352 34.64 26.66 9.26
CA PRO A 352 35.54 27.08 8.18
C PRO A 352 36.62 28.06 8.63
N TRP A 353 36.31 28.93 9.57
CA TRP A 353 37.17 30.00 10.05
C TRP A 353 37.37 29.85 11.55
N VAL A 354 38.57 30.19 12.01
CA VAL A 354 38.94 30.13 13.42
C VAL A 354 39.70 31.40 13.74
N ARG A 355 39.19 32.20 14.68
CA ARG A 355 39.84 33.41 15.18
C ARG A 355 40.27 33.23 16.62
N LEU A 356 41.43 33.79 16.94
CA LEU A 356 42.01 33.67 18.28
C LEU A 356 41.10 34.33 19.32
N GLU A 357 40.55 35.50 19.00
CA GLU A 357 39.66 36.22 19.90
C GLU A 357 38.41 35.40 20.22
N ALA A 358 37.82 34.73 19.21
CA ALA A 358 36.67 33.87 19.41
C ALA A 358 37.01 32.63 20.26
N LEU A 359 38.21 32.07 20.09
CA LEU A 359 38.67 30.90 20.83
C LEU A 359 38.88 31.20 22.32
N LEU A 360 39.41 32.40 22.63
CA LEU A 360 39.87 32.80 23.96
C LEU A 360 38.90 33.72 24.72
N ALA A 361 37.95 34.37 24.03
CA ALA A 361 36.99 35.23 24.69
C ALA A 361 36.07 34.40 25.62
N PRO A 362 35.71 34.93 26.80
CA PRO A 362 34.70 34.33 27.65
C PRO A 362 33.35 34.24 26.92
N LEU A 363 32.67 33.12 27.08
CA LEU A 363 31.33 32.92 26.53
C LEU A 363 30.29 33.74 27.29
N PRO A 364 29.22 34.22 26.62
CA PRO A 364 28.15 34.95 27.28
C PRO A 364 27.56 34.16 28.47
N GLY A 365 27.47 34.82 29.63
CA GLY A 365 26.95 34.21 30.86
C GLY A 365 27.94 33.32 31.62
N GLY A 366 29.25 33.36 31.32
CA GLY A 366 30.27 32.63 32.06
C GLY A 366 31.68 33.24 31.96
N ASN A 367 32.62 32.64 32.69
CA ASN A 367 34.04 33.04 32.69
C ASN A 367 34.92 32.12 31.82
N GLU A 368 34.32 31.13 31.15
CA GLU A 368 35.03 30.10 30.38
C GLU A 368 35.01 30.45 28.89
N SER A 369 36.13 30.24 28.20
CA SER A 369 36.25 30.35 26.74
C SER A 369 36.04 29.01 26.04
N TRP A 370 35.92 29.00 24.70
CA TRP A 370 35.92 27.74 23.93
C TRP A 370 37.20 26.93 24.17
N PHE A 371 38.34 27.61 24.28
CA PHE A 371 39.62 26.97 24.54
C PHE A 371 39.65 26.26 25.91
N ASP A 372 39.10 26.88 26.96
CA ASP A 372 39.00 26.27 28.30
C ASP A 372 38.14 25.00 28.27
N LEU A 373 36.99 25.05 27.57
CA LEU A 373 36.10 23.91 27.44
C LEU A 373 36.74 22.75 26.66
N ILE A 374 37.48 23.05 25.58
CA ILE A 374 38.24 22.06 24.81
C ILE A 374 39.32 21.42 25.69
N GLN A 375 40.10 22.21 26.44
CA GLN A 375 41.11 21.67 27.36
C GLN A 375 40.50 20.77 28.43
N ARG A 376 39.37 21.19 29.02
CA ARG A 376 38.65 20.37 30.02
C ARG A 376 38.18 19.04 29.42
N ALA A 377 37.69 19.03 28.18
CA ALA A 377 37.30 17.78 27.50
C ALA A 377 38.52 16.87 27.25
N LEU A 378 39.65 17.41 26.76
CA LEU A 378 40.89 16.65 26.58
C LEU A 378 41.43 16.08 27.90
N ALA A 379 41.31 16.84 28.99
CA ALA A 379 41.71 16.41 30.33
C ALA A 379 40.84 15.25 30.87
N ARG A 380 39.55 15.19 30.50
CA ARG A 380 38.67 14.04 30.78
C ARG A 380 39.00 12.80 29.95
N GLY A 381 39.83 12.95 28.91
CA GLY A 381 40.21 11.86 28.02
C GLY A 381 39.46 11.81 26.69
N VAL A 382 38.59 12.78 26.43
CA VAL A 382 37.85 12.90 25.17
C VAL A 382 38.83 13.15 24.02
N GLN A 383 38.65 12.43 22.91
CA GLN A 383 39.35 12.69 21.66
C GLN A 383 38.63 13.80 20.88
N ILE A 384 39.34 14.82 20.42
CA ILE A 384 38.75 15.98 19.73
C ILE A 384 39.34 16.12 18.34
N PHE A 385 38.48 16.20 17.33
CA PHE A 385 38.87 16.54 15.96
C PHE A 385 38.42 17.96 15.60
N LEU A 386 39.30 18.73 14.98
CA LEU A 386 38.98 20.05 14.44
C LEU A 386 39.16 20.08 12.92
N LEU A 387 38.05 20.31 12.20
CA LEU A 387 38.01 20.52 10.75
C LEU A 387 37.83 22.02 10.46
N TRP A 388 38.71 22.59 9.64
CA TRP A 388 38.72 24.01 9.32
C TRP A 388 39.17 24.29 7.89
N GLY A 389 38.95 25.52 7.43
CA GLY A 389 39.40 26.04 6.14
C GLY A 389 38.36 25.83 5.03
N ILE A 390 37.98 26.91 4.33
CA ILE A 390 36.92 26.90 3.31
C ILE A 390 37.40 26.59 1.89
N GLN A 391 38.68 26.86 1.60
CA GLN A 391 39.32 26.63 0.30
C GLN A 391 40.59 25.80 0.50
N ALA A 392 41.07 25.12 -0.54
CA ALA A 392 42.23 24.22 -0.43
C ALA A 392 43.52 24.95 0.03
N ASP A 393 43.62 26.24 -0.27
CA ASP A 393 44.70 27.17 0.08
C ASP A 393 44.39 28.02 1.33
N SER A 394 43.29 27.75 2.05
CA SER A 394 43.02 28.43 3.32
C SER A 394 44.14 28.19 4.33
N THR A 395 44.59 29.26 4.98
CA THR A 395 45.63 29.24 6.02
C THR A 395 45.07 29.72 7.36
N LEU A 396 45.54 29.15 8.47
CA LEU A 396 45.29 29.70 9.81
C LEU A 396 46.15 30.94 10.04
N ASP A 397 45.60 31.91 10.78
CA ASP A 397 46.40 32.98 11.36
C ASP A 397 47.53 32.40 12.23
N LEU A 398 48.67 33.07 12.28
CA LEU A 398 49.86 32.58 12.97
C LEU A 398 49.60 32.29 14.45
N ASN A 399 48.83 33.15 15.13
CA ASN A 399 48.56 32.96 16.55
C ASN A 399 47.60 31.79 16.80
N VAL A 400 46.58 31.64 15.94
CA VAL A 400 45.66 30.49 16.00
C VAL A 400 46.42 29.20 15.72
N ARG A 401 47.26 29.18 14.69
CA ARG A 401 48.12 28.05 14.36
C ARG A 401 48.97 27.64 15.54
N ASN A 402 49.68 28.59 16.16
CA ASN A 402 50.56 28.30 17.30
C ASN A 402 49.77 27.74 18.49
N ALA A 403 48.59 28.31 18.80
CA ALA A 403 47.74 27.81 19.88
C ALA A 403 47.23 26.38 19.65
N LEU A 404 46.85 26.04 18.42
CA LEU A 404 46.38 24.69 18.08
C LEU A 404 47.51 23.67 18.02
N VAL A 405 48.70 24.05 17.52
CA VAL A 405 49.90 23.19 17.55
C VAL A 405 50.30 22.87 18.98
N ASP A 406 50.41 23.89 19.85
CA ASP A 406 50.70 23.72 21.27
C ASP A 406 49.68 22.80 21.95
N LEU A 407 48.39 22.96 21.64
CA LEU A 407 47.34 22.09 22.17
C LEU A 407 47.48 20.64 21.70
N ALA A 408 47.83 20.40 20.44
CA ALA A 408 48.08 19.07 19.89
C ALA A 408 49.33 18.40 20.52
N GLU A 409 50.39 19.17 20.76
CA GLU A 409 51.62 18.69 21.41
C GLU A 409 51.38 18.32 22.88
N ARG A 410 50.55 19.09 23.61
CA ARG A 410 50.17 18.78 24.99
C ARG A 410 49.24 17.57 25.12
N HIS A 411 48.47 17.24 24.08
CA HIS A 411 47.52 16.13 24.07
C HIS A 411 47.71 15.20 22.87
N PRO A 412 48.88 14.53 22.77
CA PRO A 412 49.25 13.76 21.59
C PRO A 412 48.27 12.63 21.34
N GLY A 413 47.72 12.60 20.12
CA GLY A 413 46.74 11.59 19.70
C GLY A 413 45.34 11.74 20.30
N ARG A 414 45.07 12.78 21.10
CA ARG A 414 43.72 13.12 21.58
C ARG A 414 43.20 14.38 20.92
N PHE A 415 44.01 15.42 20.74
CA PHE A 415 43.63 16.57 19.92
C PHE A 415 44.18 16.39 18.50
N LEU A 416 43.29 16.31 17.51
CA LEU A 416 43.59 16.01 16.12
C LEU A 416 43.11 17.14 15.23
N PHE A 417 44.05 17.83 14.60
CA PHE A 417 43.78 18.81 13.56
C PHE A 417 44.91 18.76 12.54
N THR A 418 44.69 19.31 11.35
CA THR A 418 45.74 19.38 10.32
C THR A 418 46.00 20.82 9.93
N LEU A 419 47.22 21.14 9.49
CA LEU A 419 47.54 22.45 8.89
C LEU A 419 46.99 22.60 7.47
N ARG A 420 46.49 21.51 6.87
CA ARG A 420 45.82 21.55 5.58
C ARG A 420 44.34 21.85 5.79
N SER A 421 43.80 22.68 4.92
CA SER A 421 42.38 22.97 4.90
C SER A 421 41.56 21.70 4.62
N SER A 422 40.41 21.59 5.27
CA SER A 422 39.39 20.58 5.06
C SER A 422 38.46 20.93 3.90
N THR A 423 38.66 22.07 3.23
CA THR A 423 37.77 22.57 2.17
C THR A 423 36.30 22.59 2.61
N LEU A 424 36.08 22.95 3.87
CA LEU A 424 34.85 22.86 4.63
C LEU A 424 34.13 24.21 4.64
N HIS A 425 32.86 24.24 4.26
CA HIS A 425 31.96 25.36 4.57
C HIS A 425 30.90 25.01 5.62
N ALA A 426 30.80 23.75 6.04
CA ALA A 426 29.91 23.33 7.11
C ALA A 426 30.30 23.85 8.49
N LYS A 427 29.28 24.05 9.35
CA LYS A 427 29.46 24.35 10.78
C LYS A 427 28.69 23.31 11.58
N PHE A 428 29.42 22.55 12.39
CA PHE A 428 28.81 21.48 13.16
C PHE A 428 29.62 21.14 14.41
N VAL A 429 28.94 20.52 15.37
CA VAL A 429 29.53 19.91 16.55
C VAL A 429 28.93 18.53 16.73
N ILE A 430 29.75 17.49 16.83
CA ILE A 430 29.30 16.11 17.10
C ILE A 430 29.83 15.70 18.45
N ARG A 431 28.96 15.12 19.28
CA ARG A 431 29.30 14.51 20.56
C ARG A 431 29.04 13.00 20.47
N ASP A 432 30.11 12.23 20.55
CA ASP A 432 30.07 10.76 20.53
C ASP A 432 29.20 10.25 19.35
N ALA A 433 28.34 9.26 19.58
CA ALA A 433 27.27 8.86 18.65
C ALA A 433 25.89 9.38 19.07
N HIS A 434 25.82 10.28 20.06
CA HIS A 434 24.57 10.65 20.72
C HIS A 434 23.90 11.88 20.12
N GLN A 435 24.68 12.92 19.84
CA GLN A 435 24.14 14.24 19.50
C GLN A 435 24.98 14.93 18.44
N ALA A 436 24.32 15.66 17.55
CA ALA A 436 24.99 16.58 16.64
C ALA A 436 24.23 17.90 16.49
N LEU A 437 24.96 19.00 16.48
CA LEU A 437 24.47 20.32 16.07
C LEU A 437 24.97 20.60 14.65
N VAL A 438 24.06 20.92 13.72
CA VAL A 438 24.39 21.47 12.39
C VAL A 438 23.77 22.87 12.30
N THR A 439 24.55 23.87 11.88
CA THR A 439 24.12 25.28 11.99
C THR A 439 24.70 26.17 10.88
N SER A 440 24.07 27.33 10.68
CA SER A 440 24.63 28.45 9.91
C SER A 440 25.67 29.28 10.67
N TYR A 441 25.72 29.15 12.01
CA TYR A 441 26.52 29.99 12.91
C TYR A 441 28.01 29.60 12.92
N ASN A 442 28.89 30.57 12.58
CA ASN A 442 30.34 30.41 12.68
C ASN A 442 30.83 30.63 14.12
N PHE A 443 30.68 29.63 15.00
CA PHE A 443 30.94 29.80 16.44
C PHE A 443 32.43 30.03 16.82
N LEU A 444 33.39 29.68 15.96
CA LEU A 444 34.83 30.03 16.13
C LEU A 444 35.25 31.28 15.34
N ASP A 445 34.31 31.96 14.69
CA ASP A 445 34.48 33.25 14.01
C ASP A 445 33.13 34.01 13.99
N PRO A 446 32.59 34.37 15.17
CA PRO A 446 31.30 35.03 15.23
C PRO A 446 31.40 36.46 14.69
N PRO A 447 30.33 37.00 14.07
CA PRO A 447 30.33 38.36 13.58
C PRO A 447 30.44 39.37 14.74
N THR A 448 31.12 40.50 14.49
CA THR A 448 31.29 41.58 15.47
C THR A 448 29.95 42.17 15.92
N HIS A 449 28.96 42.21 15.02
CA HIS A 449 27.58 42.59 15.31
C HIS A 449 26.69 41.35 15.20
N ARG A 450 25.91 41.07 16.24
CA ARG A 450 25.02 39.91 16.35
C ARG A 450 23.60 40.25 15.88
N ASP A 451 23.48 40.86 14.72
CA ASP A 451 22.22 41.39 14.17
C ASP A 451 21.59 40.51 13.08
N SER A 452 22.33 39.52 12.54
CA SER A 452 21.78 38.53 11.61
C SER A 452 21.12 37.36 12.31
N LEU A 453 20.01 36.87 11.76
CA LEU A 453 19.39 35.59 12.16
C LEU A 453 20.34 34.44 11.87
N GLU A 454 20.57 33.60 12.89
CA GLU A 454 21.29 32.33 12.81
C GLU A 454 20.35 31.19 13.22
N MET A 455 20.39 30.09 12.47
CA MET A 455 19.55 28.92 12.71
C MET A 455 20.36 27.64 12.62
N GLY A 456 20.04 26.71 13.51
CA GLY A 456 20.64 25.39 13.54
C GLY A 456 19.65 24.34 14.00
N VAL A 457 20.13 23.10 14.00
CA VAL A 457 19.37 21.95 14.45
C VAL A 457 20.24 21.06 15.33
N LEU A 458 19.71 20.75 16.51
CA LEU A 458 20.24 19.72 17.39
C LEU A 458 19.50 18.41 17.12
N ILE A 459 20.27 17.36 16.80
CA ILE A 459 19.80 16.00 16.52
C ILE A 459 20.21 15.11 17.68
N GLU A 460 19.26 14.34 18.20
CA GLU A 460 19.48 13.40 19.31
C GLU A 460 18.73 12.09 19.07
N GLY A 461 19.10 11.02 19.78
CA GLY A 461 18.37 9.75 19.71
C GLY A 461 16.92 9.90 20.16
N SER A 462 15.97 9.21 19.52
CA SER A 462 14.57 9.18 19.94
C SER A 462 14.37 8.64 21.37
N SER A 463 15.39 8.02 21.95
CA SER A 463 15.45 7.63 23.37
C SER A 463 16.90 7.74 23.88
N PRO A 464 17.10 7.92 25.20
CA PRO A 464 18.43 8.08 25.79
C PRO A 464 19.37 6.93 25.41
N GLY A 465 20.61 7.27 25.04
CA GLY A 465 21.64 6.30 24.67
C GLY A 465 21.53 5.71 23.27
N ARG A 466 20.48 6.02 22.48
CA ARG A 466 20.40 5.54 21.08
C ARG A 466 21.11 6.48 20.11
N ALA A 467 21.82 5.90 19.15
CA ALA A 467 22.49 6.66 18.09
C ALA A 467 21.52 6.99 16.93
N PRO A 468 21.33 8.27 16.57
CA PRO A 468 20.58 8.65 15.37
C PRO A 468 21.38 8.33 14.09
N ALA A 469 20.72 7.81 13.05
CA ALA A 469 21.39 7.56 11.77
C ALA A 469 21.98 8.84 11.14
N ALA A 470 21.35 10.00 11.32
CA ALA A 470 21.89 11.27 10.85
C ALA A 470 23.22 11.65 11.53
N VAL A 471 23.39 11.33 12.82
CA VAL A 471 24.64 11.56 13.57
C VAL A 471 25.73 10.61 13.06
N LEU A 472 25.40 9.33 12.86
CA LEU A 472 26.35 8.33 12.33
C LEU A 472 26.79 8.67 10.89
N SER A 473 25.85 9.07 10.02
CA SER A 473 26.17 9.55 8.67
C SER A 473 27.08 10.77 8.71
N LEU A 474 26.87 11.70 9.65
CA LEU A 474 27.71 12.88 9.81
C LEU A 474 29.11 12.53 10.31
N LEU A 475 29.26 11.53 11.18
CA LEU A 475 30.57 11.00 11.61
C LEU A 475 31.34 10.39 10.43
N ASP A 476 30.70 9.56 9.61
CA ASP A 476 31.35 8.96 8.44
C ASP A 476 31.76 10.03 7.42
N TRP A 477 30.86 10.98 7.15
CA TRP A 477 31.18 12.13 6.31
C TRP A 477 32.37 12.93 6.86
N ALA A 478 32.43 13.17 8.17
CA ALA A 478 33.52 13.92 8.80
C ALA A 478 34.86 13.17 8.69
N ARG A 479 34.87 11.84 8.84
CA ARG A 479 36.05 10.99 8.58
C ARG A 479 36.54 11.10 7.14
N ALA A 480 35.62 11.20 6.17
CA ALA A 480 35.96 11.39 4.75
C ALA A 480 36.43 12.82 4.41
N ALA A 481 35.88 13.83 5.09
CA ALA A 481 36.24 15.24 4.91
C ALA A 481 37.59 15.59 5.54
N PHE A 482 38.03 14.84 6.56
CA PHE A 482 39.29 15.10 7.25
C PHE A 482 40.51 14.96 6.31
N PRO A 483 41.42 15.97 6.23
CA PRO A 483 42.50 15.99 5.23
C PRO A 483 43.54 14.88 5.31
N ASP A 484 43.81 14.38 6.52
CA ASP A 484 44.80 13.33 6.75
C ASP A 484 44.11 11.98 6.94
N TYR A 485 44.26 11.11 5.94
CA TYR A 485 43.64 9.79 5.93
C TYR A 485 44.04 8.92 7.12
N ARG A 486 45.30 8.96 7.57
CA ARG A 486 45.77 8.12 8.68
C ARG A 486 45.18 8.60 10.01
N GLN A 487 45.13 9.92 10.20
CA GLN A 487 44.50 10.49 11.39
C GLN A 487 42.98 10.27 11.38
N SER A 488 42.34 10.32 10.20
CA SER A 488 40.90 10.10 10.09
C SER A 488 40.47 8.66 10.40
N GLN A 489 41.34 7.66 10.23
CA GLN A 489 41.05 6.28 10.67
C GLN A 489 40.95 6.15 12.19
N ARG A 490 41.34 7.16 12.97
CA ARG A 490 41.20 7.18 14.44
C ARG A 490 39.83 7.65 14.90
N LEU A 491 38.95 8.05 13.98
CA LEU A 491 37.60 8.51 14.27
C LEU A 491 36.70 7.28 14.42
N LEU A 492 36.11 7.13 15.60
CA LEU A 492 35.22 6.00 15.93
C LEU A 492 33.87 6.21 15.25
N LEU A 493 33.34 5.16 14.63
CA LEU A 493 32.08 5.22 13.88
C LEU A 493 30.98 4.34 14.47
N LEU A 494 31.36 3.29 15.21
CA LEU A 494 30.39 2.33 15.71
C LEU A 494 29.71 2.87 16.98
N PRO A 495 28.38 2.76 17.11
CA PRO A 495 27.65 3.25 18.27
C PRO A 495 28.17 2.69 19.60
N ASP A 496 28.49 1.39 19.64
CA ASP A 496 28.94 0.68 20.84
C ASP A 496 30.32 1.16 21.34
N GLU A 497 31.26 1.43 20.44
CA GLU A 497 32.55 2.07 20.73
C GLU A 497 32.38 3.49 21.32
N LEU A 498 31.22 4.10 21.08
CA LEU A 498 30.86 5.46 21.48
C LEU A 498 29.84 5.50 22.63
N GLY A 499 29.60 4.37 23.31
CA GLY A 499 28.68 4.31 24.45
C GLY A 499 27.20 4.41 24.09
N ALA A 500 26.85 4.19 22.81
CA ALA A 500 25.50 4.24 22.29
C ALA A 500 25.02 2.86 21.82
N VAL A 501 23.69 2.71 21.72
CA VAL A 501 23.03 1.51 21.21
C VAL A 501 22.44 1.79 19.83
N GLU A 502 22.58 0.84 18.92
CA GLU A 502 21.91 0.87 17.62
C GLU A 502 20.37 0.90 17.77
N GLN A 503 19.68 1.46 16.78
CA GLN A 503 18.23 1.36 16.74
C GLN A 503 17.83 -0.09 16.45
N PRO A 504 16.87 -0.66 17.22
CA PRO A 504 16.38 -2.00 16.95
C PRO A 504 15.73 -2.07 15.57
N GLU A 505 15.89 -3.21 14.90
CA GLU A 505 15.28 -3.40 13.59
C GLU A 505 13.75 -3.37 13.70
N LEU A 506 13.10 -2.62 12.81
CA LEU A 506 11.65 -2.59 12.73
C LEU A 506 11.11 -3.95 12.31
N VAL A 507 10.23 -4.51 13.14
CA VAL A 507 9.50 -5.74 12.83
C VAL A 507 8.37 -5.41 11.85
N VAL A 508 8.43 -6.01 10.66
CA VAL A 508 7.42 -5.87 9.62
C VAL A 508 6.56 -7.14 9.52
N PRO A 509 5.26 -7.03 9.16
CA PRO A 509 4.41 -8.21 8.97
C PRO A 509 4.94 -9.07 7.83
N LEU A 510 5.01 -10.40 8.01
CA LEU A 510 5.44 -11.33 6.96
C LEU A 510 4.49 -11.29 5.76
N PRO A 511 4.99 -11.50 4.52
CA PRO A 511 4.12 -11.65 3.36
C PRO A 511 3.35 -12.98 3.47
N PRO A 512 2.10 -13.05 3.01
CA PRO A 512 1.32 -14.28 3.05
C PRO A 512 1.83 -15.29 2.03
N ASP A 513 1.68 -16.58 2.33
CA ASP A 513 2.07 -17.66 1.42
C ASP A 513 1.22 -17.72 0.16
N VAL A 514 1.76 -18.34 -0.89
CA VAL A 514 1.01 -18.60 -2.12
C VAL A 514 0.00 -19.74 -1.89
N PRO A 515 -1.28 -19.58 -2.29
CA PRO A 515 -2.27 -20.65 -2.23
C PRO A 515 -1.79 -21.95 -2.88
N GLU A 516 -2.06 -23.09 -2.22
CA GLU A 516 -1.69 -24.39 -2.76
C GLU A 516 -2.46 -24.72 -4.06
N PRO A 517 -1.82 -25.38 -5.05
CA PRO A 517 -2.45 -25.71 -6.33
C PRO A 517 -3.77 -26.49 -6.21
N ARG A 518 -3.92 -27.33 -5.18
CA ARG A 518 -5.13 -28.12 -4.93
C ARG A 518 -6.33 -27.27 -4.51
N ALA A 519 -6.10 -26.13 -3.86
CA ALA A 519 -7.15 -25.19 -3.44
C ALA A 519 -7.68 -24.32 -4.60
N ILE A 520 -7.02 -24.38 -5.76
CA ILE A 520 -7.32 -23.56 -6.94
C ILE A 520 -8.13 -24.34 -8.00
N GLN A 521 -8.24 -25.68 -7.87
CA GLN A 521 -8.89 -26.56 -8.86
C GLN A 521 -10.43 -26.70 -8.70
N GLY A 522 -11.13 -25.67 -8.22
CA GLY A 522 -12.60 -25.63 -8.21
C GLY A 522 -13.18 -25.04 -9.51
N ASP A 523 -14.34 -25.54 -9.95
CA ASP A 523 -14.97 -25.28 -11.25
C ASP A 523 -15.05 -23.79 -11.68
N ALA A 524 -14.96 -23.59 -13.00
CA ALA A 524 -14.50 -22.40 -13.73
C ALA A 524 -15.43 -21.16 -13.73
N VAL A 525 -16.19 -20.88 -12.66
CA VAL A 525 -17.10 -19.73 -12.62
C VAL A 525 -16.97 -18.95 -11.30
N GLY A 526 -15.86 -18.23 -11.15
CA GLY A 526 -15.60 -17.30 -10.04
C GLY A 526 -14.18 -17.43 -9.48
N ALA A 527 -13.56 -16.33 -9.05
CA ALA A 527 -12.28 -16.37 -8.37
C ALA A 527 -12.36 -17.36 -7.19
N SER A 528 -11.49 -18.39 -7.18
CA SER A 528 -11.46 -19.42 -6.12
C SER A 528 -11.42 -18.73 -4.75
N PRO A 529 -12.20 -19.19 -3.74
CA PRO A 529 -12.16 -18.68 -2.38
C PRO A 529 -10.73 -18.54 -1.82
N ALA A 530 -9.81 -19.43 -2.23
CA ALA A 530 -8.39 -19.34 -1.87
C ALA A 530 -7.69 -18.10 -2.42
N ILE A 531 -8.06 -17.62 -3.60
CA ILE A 531 -7.54 -16.38 -4.21
C ILE A 531 -8.09 -15.15 -3.48
N ARG A 532 -9.36 -15.18 -3.06
CA ARG A 532 -9.98 -14.11 -2.28
C ARG A 532 -9.36 -14.00 -0.89
N PHE A 533 -9.20 -15.13 -0.20
CA PHE A 533 -8.49 -15.20 1.09
C PHE A 533 -7.06 -14.67 0.97
N TRP A 534 -6.32 -15.09 -0.06
CA TRP A 534 -4.99 -14.58 -0.35
C TRP A 534 -4.95 -13.07 -0.62
N ALA A 535 -5.92 -12.53 -1.37
CA ALA A 535 -6.06 -11.09 -1.60
C ALA A 535 -6.35 -10.32 -0.29
N THR A 536 -7.16 -10.89 0.61
CA THR A 536 -7.44 -10.32 1.94
C THR A 536 -6.17 -10.29 2.81
N GLU A 537 -5.40 -11.38 2.84
CA GLU A 537 -4.15 -11.42 3.60
C GLU A 537 -3.15 -10.37 3.11
N TRP A 538 -3.02 -10.20 1.78
CA TRP A 538 -2.22 -9.13 1.19
C TRP A 538 -2.74 -7.72 1.53
N SER A 539 -4.05 -7.53 1.61
CA SER A 539 -4.67 -6.27 2.02
C SER A 539 -4.34 -5.94 3.48
N ALA A 540 -4.41 -6.93 4.38
CA ALA A 540 -4.03 -6.78 5.77
C ALA A 540 -2.54 -6.46 5.95
N VAL A 541 -1.65 -7.07 5.15
CA VAL A 541 -0.22 -6.71 5.12
C VAL A 541 -0.05 -5.26 4.66
N HIS A 542 -0.71 -4.86 3.57
CA HIS A 542 -0.62 -3.48 3.06
C HIS A 542 -1.10 -2.45 4.09
N GLU A 543 -2.23 -2.66 4.77
CA GLU A 543 -2.74 -1.77 5.83
C GLU A 543 -1.75 -1.64 7.00
N LYS A 544 -1.16 -2.75 7.44
CA LYS A 544 -0.12 -2.73 8.48
C LYS A 544 1.12 -1.95 8.03
N LEU A 545 1.59 -2.16 6.79
CA LEU A 545 2.72 -1.41 6.24
C LEU A 545 2.40 0.08 6.08
N GLN A 546 1.17 0.45 5.71
CA GLN A 546 0.73 1.83 5.65
C GLN A 546 0.71 2.48 7.03
N THR A 547 0.27 1.75 8.05
CA THR A 547 0.32 2.21 9.45
C THR A 547 1.76 2.44 9.90
N LEU A 548 2.66 1.49 9.65
CA LEU A 548 4.09 1.60 9.97
C LEU A 548 4.74 2.79 9.23
N SER A 549 4.45 2.98 7.95
CA SER A 549 4.99 4.11 7.18
C SER A 549 4.53 5.46 7.75
N LEU A 550 3.29 5.56 8.24
CA LEU A 550 2.79 6.77 8.89
C LEU A 550 3.40 6.99 10.28
N GLN A 551 3.67 5.92 11.03
CA GLN A 551 4.33 5.99 12.34
C GLN A 551 5.77 6.49 12.21
N HIS A 552 6.51 5.98 11.23
CA HIS A 552 7.94 6.27 11.03
C HIS A 552 8.21 7.40 10.02
N ARG A 553 7.21 8.24 9.71
CA ARG A 553 7.36 9.32 8.72
C ARG A 553 8.25 10.47 9.18
N HIS A 554 8.54 10.55 10.48
CA HIS A 554 9.27 11.63 11.12
C HIS A 554 10.73 11.27 11.34
N GLY A 555 11.65 12.19 11.04
CA GLY A 555 13.07 11.93 11.21
C GLY A 555 13.99 12.99 10.60
N ALA A 556 15.29 12.74 10.72
CA ALA A 556 16.36 13.59 10.20
C ALA A 556 17.22 12.82 9.20
N GLU A 557 17.56 13.45 8.09
CA GLU A 557 18.50 12.94 7.08
C GLU A 557 19.60 13.97 6.82
N LEU A 558 20.84 13.50 6.72
CA LEU A 558 21.96 14.33 6.31
C LEU A 558 21.84 14.67 4.83
N VAL A 559 22.04 15.95 4.48
CA VAL A 559 22.11 16.44 3.10
C VAL A 559 23.51 16.99 2.88
N VAL A 560 24.22 16.49 1.87
CA VAL A 560 25.60 16.90 1.60
C VAL A 560 25.79 17.40 0.18
N ASP A 561 26.63 18.43 0.02
CA ASP A 561 27.15 18.89 -1.28
C ASP A 561 26.03 19.08 -2.34
N ARG A 562 26.08 18.34 -3.45
CA ARG A 562 25.11 18.44 -4.56
C ARG A 562 23.69 17.99 -4.20
N GLU A 563 23.47 17.24 -3.12
CA GLU A 563 22.12 16.83 -2.67
C GLU A 563 21.25 18.03 -2.30
N HIS A 564 21.86 19.15 -1.89
CA HIS A 564 21.15 20.39 -1.63
C HIS A 564 20.48 20.97 -2.90
N ARG A 565 21.10 20.80 -4.07
CA ARG A 565 20.53 21.24 -5.35
C ARG A 565 19.33 20.38 -5.73
N GLU A 566 19.45 19.07 -5.53
CA GLU A 566 18.31 18.17 -5.72
C GLU A 566 17.16 18.52 -4.76
N ALA A 567 17.46 18.86 -3.50
CA ALA A 567 16.47 19.30 -2.53
C ALA A 567 15.74 20.57 -3.00
N LEU A 568 16.48 21.62 -3.41
CA LEU A 568 15.90 22.85 -3.96
C LEU A 568 14.96 22.58 -5.14
N TRP A 569 15.46 21.84 -6.13
CA TRP A 569 14.70 21.57 -7.35
C TRP A 569 13.50 20.64 -7.10
N ARG A 570 13.62 19.71 -6.16
CA ARG A 570 12.49 18.89 -5.70
C ARG A 570 11.42 19.78 -5.10
N SER A 571 11.77 20.64 -4.14
CA SER A 571 10.85 21.58 -3.50
C SER A 571 10.13 22.48 -4.52
N LEU A 572 10.85 23.04 -5.50
CA LEU A 572 10.24 23.84 -6.57
C LEU A 572 9.24 23.06 -7.46
N ARG A 573 9.42 21.74 -7.58
CA ARG A 573 8.54 20.88 -8.41
C ARG A 573 7.40 20.23 -7.64
N SER A 574 7.55 20.02 -6.33
CA SER A 574 6.62 19.23 -5.53
C SER A 574 5.87 20.02 -4.47
N THR A 575 6.31 21.23 -4.11
CA THR A 575 5.60 22.02 -3.08
C THR A 575 4.15 22.24 -3.49
N GLU A 576 3.23 22.06 -2.57
CA GLU A 576 1.80 22.29 -2.77
C GLU A 576 1.27 23.47 -1.95
N ARG A 577 1.81 23.73 -0.76
CA ARG A 577 1.26 24.69 0.20
C ARG A 577 2.21 25.82 0.56
N ARG A 578 3.43 25.50 1.00
CA ARG A 578 4.37 26.48 1.58
C ARG A 578 5.81 26.22 1.15
N LEU A 579 6.43 27.21 0.52
CA LEU A 579 7.84 27.21 0.11
C LEU A 579 8.55 28.40 0.76
N ALA A 580 9.60 28.17 1.54
CA ALA A 580 10.47 29.26 2.00
C ALA A 580 11.93 28.97 1.66
N ILE A 581 12.66 29.97 1.18
CA ILE A 581 14.09 29.84 0.93
C ILE A 581 14.82 31.06 1.50
N LEU A 582 15.77 30.78 2.40
CA LEU A 582 16.66 31.77 2.98
C LEU A 582 18.08 31.48 2.52
N SER A 583 18.79 32.51 2.07
CA SER A 583 20.18 32.40 1.64
C SER A 583 20.90 33.74 1.79
N ASP A 584 22.23 33.72 1.95
CA ASP A 584 23.00 34.98 2.03
C ASP A 584 22.94 35.76 0.71
N LYS A 585 23.01 35.08 -0.43
CA LYS A 585 23.11 35.71 -1.75
C LYS A 585 22.09 35.16 -2.74
N LEU A 586 21.54 36.04 -3.57
CA LEU A 586 20.72 35.70 -4.74
C LEU A 586 21.60 35.72 -6.01
N SER A 587 21.73 34.61 -6.73
CA SER A 587 22.59 34.51 -7.94
C SER A 587 21.79 34.24 -9.21
N ALA A 588 22.24 34.82 -10.33
CA ALA A 588 21.68 34.58 -11.66
C ALA A 588 21.86 33.12 -12.12
N ASP A 589 22.88 32.42 -11.60
CA ASP A 589 23.15 31.00 -11.89
C ASP A 589 22.05 30.05 -11.34
N VAL A 590 21.32 30.50 -10.31
CA VAL A 590 20.25 29.71 -9.69
C VAL A 590 18.89 30.25 -10.12
N VAL A 591 18.71 31.56 -10.04
CA VAL A 591 17.46 32.25 -10.37
C VAL A 591 17.39 32.44 -11.89
N THR A 592 17.15 31.33 -12.57
CA THR A 592 16.99 31.26 -14.02
C THR A 592 15.51 31.40 -14.42
N ASP A 593 15.23 31.56 -15.72
CA ASP A 593 13.85 31.52 -16.23
C ASP A 593 13.13 30.20 -15.89
N ARG A 594 13.89 29.10 -15.78
CA ARG A 594 13.36 27.81 -15.35
C ARG A 594 12.95 27.82 -13.89
N PHE A 595 13.77 28.42 -13.01
CA PHE A 595 13.41 28.63 -11.61
C PHE A 595 12.10 29.42 -11.51
N ALA A 596 12.03 30.57 -12.20
CA ALA A 596 10.84 31.42 -12.22
C ALA A 596 9.61 30.69 -12.75
N ARG A 597 9.76 29.85 -13.79
CA ARG A 597 8.67 29.04 -14.35
C ARG A 597 8.13 28.02 -13.34
N HIS A 598 8.99 27.26 -12.68
CA HIS A 598 8.56 26.29 -11.67
C HIS A 598 7.88 26.99 -10.49
N LEU A 599 8.44 28.11 -10.02
CA LEU A 599 7.84 28.94 -8.98
C LEU A 599 6.45 29.45 -9.40
N ARG A 600 6.30 29.95 -10.63
CA ARG A 600 4.99 30.35 -11.19
C ARG A 600 4.00 29.20 -11.17
N THR A 601 4.39 27.99 -11.57
CA THR A 601 3.52 26.81 -11.51
C THR A 601 3.04 26.54 -10.08
N ARG A 602 3.90 26.71 -9.07
CA ARG A 602 3.53 26.54 -7.65
C ARG A 602 2.53 27.61 -7.20
N LEU A 603 2.83 28.87 -7.50
CA LEU A 603 1.98 30.01 -7.15
C LEU A 603 0.60 29.90 -7.81
N ALA A 604 0.55 29.55 -9.10
CA ALA A 604 -0.69 29.31 -9.83
C ALA A 604 -1.49 28.13 -9.21
N GLY A 605 -0.80 27.08 -8.76
CA GLY A 605 -1.38 25.93 -8.05
C GLY A 605 -1.88 26.23 -6.63
N GLY A 606 -1.67 27.45 -6.11
CA GLY A 606 -2.19 27.87 -4.81
C GLY A 606 -1.16 27.98 -3.69
N ALA A 607 0.10 27.60 -3.90
CA ALA A 607 1.14 27.66 -2.87
C ALA A 607 1.49 29.11 -2.48
N SER A 608 1.91 29.31 -1.23
CA SER A 608 2.55 30.55 -0.76
C SER A 608 4.06 30.36 -0.69
N CYS A 609 4.80 31.32 -1.23
CA CYS A 609 6.25 31.26 -1.38
C CYS A 609 6.91 32.49 -0.77
N ALA A 610 8.03 32.33 -0.06
CA ALA A 610 8.84 33.42 0.46
C ALA A 610 10.32 33.19 0.14
N LEU A 611 11.00 34.20 -0.40
CA LEU A 611 12.43 34.20 -0.66
C LEU A 611 13.06 35.37 0.09
N VAL A 612 13.99 35.08 0.99
CA VAL A 612 14.76 36.11 1.70
C VAL A 612 16.23 35.97 1.37
N TYR A 613 16.84 37.07 0.96
CA TYR A 613 18.26 37.14 0.65
C TYR A 613 18.90 38.40 1.22
N ARG A 614 20.21 38.39 1.48
CA ARG A 614 20.92 39.56 2.05
C ARG A 614 21.54 40.46 0.99
N ARG A 615 21.96 39.89 -0.14
CA ARG A 615 22.65 40.60 -1.23
C ARG A 615 22.48 39.91 -2.58
N GLU A 616 22.67 40.66 -3.65
CA GLU A 616 22.61 40.13 -5.02
C GLU A 616 24.00 39.81 -5.58
N GLY A 617 24.05 38.85 -6.49
CA GLY A 617 25.25 38.49 -7.26
C GLY A 617 25.40 39.24 -8.57
N ALA A 618 26.58 39.08 -9.18
CA ALA A 618 26.80 39.45 -10.57
C ALA A 618 25.77 38.76 -11.48
N THR A 619 25.30 39.48 -12.49
CA THR A 619 24.19 39.07 -13.35
C THR A 619 24.41 39.55 -14.79
N ASP A 620 23.74 38.88 -15.72
CA ASP A 620 23.61 39.26 -17.13
C ASP A 620 22.53 40.34 -17.36
N MET A 621 21.74 40.64 -16.33
CA MET A 621 20.67 41.64 -16.34
C MET A 621 21.15 42.99 -15.80
N ALA A 622 20.69 44.11 -16.38
CA ALA A 622 21.01 45.45 -15.88
C ALA A 622 20.49 45.72 -14.45
N ASP A 623 19.37 45.08 -14.07
CA ASP A 623 18.64 45.32 -12.81
C ASP A 623 18.82 44.21 -11.75
N GLY A 624 19.83 43.35 -11.88
CA GLY A 624 20.07 42.29 -10.88
C GLY A 624 19.33 40.97 -11.15
N PRO A 625 19.71 39.85 -10.49
CA PRO A 625 19.01 38.57 -10.59
C PRO A 625 17.57 38.60 -10.04
N ALA A 626 17.24 39.51 -9.11
CA ALA A 626 15.89 39.64 -8.58
C ALA A 626 14.87 40.11 -9.63
N ALA A 627 15.30 40.83 -10.67
CA ALA A 627 14.42 41.31 -11.74
C ALA A 627 13.66 40.18 -12.47
N ARG A 628 14.17 38.94 -12.46
CA ARG A 628 13.46 37.75 -12.99
C ARG A 628 12.28 37.30 -12.12
N LEU A 629 12.25 37.69 -10.85
CA LEU A 629 11.25 37.30 -9.87
C LEU A 629 10.28 38.45 -9.52
N VAL A 630 10.69 39.72 -9.68
CA VAL A 630 9.83 40.89 -9.43
C VAL A 630 8.46 40.80 -10.13
N PRO A 631 8.36 40.40 -11.42
CA PRO A 631 7.05 40.24 -12.07
C PRO A 631 6.16 39.21 -11.37
N LEU A 632 6.73 38.11 -10.86
CA LEU A 632 5.95 37.12 -10.11
C LEU A 632 5.44 37.69 -8.77
N ALA A 633 6.21 38.56 -8.12
CA ALA A 633 5.78 39.18 -6.86
C ALA A 633 4.63 40.17 -7.11
N GLN A 634 4.63 40.83 -8.27
CA GLN A 634 3.55 41.71 -8.72
C GLN A 634 2.30 40.93 -9.16
N ASP A 635 2.47 39.79 -9.84
CA ASP A 635 1.36 38.92 -10.27
C ASP A 635 0.68 38.20 -9.09
N TYR A 636 1.41 37.98 -8.00
CA TYR A 636 0.98 37.19 -6.83
C TYR A 636 1.28 37.90 -5.49
N PRO A 637 0.81 39.13 -5.24
CA PRO A 637 1.23 39.96 -4.10
C PRO A 637 0.89 39.36 -2.72
N ASP A 638 -0.18 38.57 -2.63
CA ASP A 638 -0.59 37.91 -1.37
C ASP A 638 0.01 36.51 -1.18
N ARG A 639 0.79 36.03 -2.15
CA ARG A 639 1.29 34.65 -2.17
C ARG A 639 2.77 34.52 -2.45
N PHE A 640 3.42 35.53 -3.01
CA PHE A 640 4.86 35.51 -3.23
C PHE A 640 5.54 36.73 -2.62
N PHE A 641 6.45 36.46 -1.69
CA PHE A 641 7.23 37.47 -0.99
C PHE A 641 8.69 37.33 -1.39
N LEU A 642 9.26 38.42 -1.89
CA LEU A 642 10.67 38.53 -2.25
C LEU A 642 11.27 39.68 -1.45
N THR A 643 12.14 39.35 -0.49
CA THR A 643 12.63 40.32 0.50
C THR A 643 14.15 40.32 0.57
N GLU A 644 14.74 41.50 0.43
CA GLU A 644 16.14 41.74 0.77
C GLU A 644 16.25 42.11 2.26
N ALA A 645 16.86 41.24 3.07
CA ALA A 645 17.01 41.46 4.51
C ALA A 645 18.28 40.84 5.08
N ARG A 646 18.74 41.36 6.24
CA ARG A 646 19.91 40.83 6.95
C ARG A 646 19.60 39.47 7.58
N SER A 647 19.94 38.41 6.86
CA SER A 647 19.92 37.03 7.34
C SER A 647 21.20 36.32 6.94
N HIS A 648 21.73 35.48 7.83
CA HIS A 648 22.79 34.53 7.50
C HIS A 648 22.30 33.07 7.57
N ALA A 649 21.03 32.89 7.97
CA ALA A 649 20.36 31.61 7.98
C ALA A 649 20.21 31.03 6.57
N LYS A 650 20.31 29.71 6.49
CA LYS A 650 20.34 28.94 5.25
C LYS A 650 19.29 27.83 5.36
N ILE A 651 18.10 28.16 4.90
CA ILE A 651 16.89 27.38 5.17
C ILE A 651 16.16 27.12 3.86
N LEU A 652 15.67 25.90 3.70
CA LEU A 652 14.71 25.54 2.67
C LEU A 652 13.53 24.85 3.35
N VAL A 653 12.35 25.46 3.31
CA VAL A 653 11.09 24.84 3.77
C VAL A 653 10.27 24.45 2.55
N SER A 654 9.74 23.24 2.56
CA SER A 654 8.85 22.70 1.54
C SER A 654 7.77 21.88 2.22
N ASP A 655 6.57 22.44 2.34
CA ASP A 655 5.44 21.80 3.03
C ASP A 655 5.77 21.34 4.46
N ASP A 656 5.86 20.04 4.72
CA ASP A 656 6.15 19.49 6.07
C ASP A 656 7.61 19.06 6.22
N GLU A 657 8.48 19.59 5.37
CA GLU A 657 9.92 19.35 5.39
C GLU A 657 10.69 20.67 5.53
N VAL A 658 11.77 20.64 6.30
CA VAL A 658 12.70 21.76 6.41
C VAL A 658 14.15 21.28 6.36
N THR A 659 14.97 21.95 5.56
CA THR A 659 16.42 21.72 5.47
C THR A 659 17.17 22.92 6.04
N ILE A 660 18.04 22.69 7.03
CA ILE A 660 18.83 23.73 7.72
C ILE A 660 20.31 23.32 7.75
N GLY A 661 21.21 24.26 7.48
CA GLY A 661 22.64 24.02 7.62
C GLY A 661 23.53 25.13 7.07
N SER A 662 24.55 24.75 6.31
CA SER A 662 25.58 25.66 5.79
C SER A 662 25.42 26.02 4.32
N PHE A 663 24.48 25.41 3.60
CA PHE A 663 24.34 25.54 2.15
C PHE A 663 23.50 26.74 1.74
N ASN A 664 24.00 27.58 0.84
CA ASN A 664 23.22 28.71 0.32
C ASN A 664 22.42 28.31 -0.93
N PHE A 665 21.13 28.01 -0.74
CA PHE A 665 20.23 27.56 -1.78
C PHE A 665 20.08 28.54 -2.96
N LEU A 666 20.21 29.86 -2.76
CA LEU A 666 20.05 30.83 -3.86
C LEU A 666 21.37 31.35 -4.46
N SER A 667 22.53 30.94 -3.93
CA SER A 667 23.81 31.60 -4.24
C SER A 667 24.64 31.01 -5.37
N TYR A 668 24.52 29.71 -5.70
CA TYR A 668 25.48 29.01 -6.57
C TYR A 668 24.78 27.99 -7.49
N GLY A 669 25.09 27.90 -8.79
CA GLY A 669 24.44 26.97 -9.72
C GLY A 669 24.64 25.47 -9.40
N GLY A 670 25.73 25.14 -8.69
CA GLY A 670 26.13 23.75 -8.41
C GLY A 670 27.39 23.31 -9.15
N ASP A 671 27.81 24.07 -10.17
CA ASP A 671 29.05 23.80 -10.91
C ASP A 671 30.23 24.51 -10.25
N TYR A 672 31.04 23.78 -9.47
CA TYR A 672 32.36 24.24 -9.05
C TYR A 672 33.43 24.01 -10.15
N GLU A 673 33.03 23.95 -11.42
CA GLU A 673 33.97 23.83 -12.54
C GLU A 673 34.57 25.18 -12.95
N GLY A 674 35.41 25.73 -12.06
CA GLY A 674 36.31 26.82 -12.42
C GLY A 674 37.67 26.28 -12.81
N ALA A 675 37.94 26.06 -14.11
CA ALA A 675 39.23 25.96 -14.82
C ALA A 675 40.45 25.24 -14.19
N SER A 676 40.34 24.61 -13.02
CA SER A 676 41.49 24.25 -12.17
C SER A 676 41.36 22.92 -11.42
N GLY A 677 40.31 22.12 -11.67
CA GLY A 677 40.15 20.80 -11.04
C GLY A 677 40.18 20.81 -9.51
N ARG A 678 39.79 21.93 -8.88
CA ARG A 678 39.83 22.12 -7.42
C ARG A 678 38.66 21.40 -6.75
N ARG A 679 38.94 20.76 -5.61
CA ARG A 679 38.01 20.00 -4.76
C ARG A 679 36.79 20.88 -4.38
N GLU A 680 35.58 20.33 -4.51
CA GLU A 680 34.32 21.00 -4.12
C GLU A 680 34.34 21.40 -2.64
N ARG A 681 33.64 22.49 -2.29
CA ARG A 681 33.48 22.91 -0.89
C ARG A 681 32.51 21.95 -0.20
N ALA A 682 32.96 21.33 0.89
CA ALA A 682 32.19 20.39 1.66
C ALA A 682 31.11 21.15 2.47
N GLU A 683 29.84 20.97 2.09
CA GLU A 683 28.68 21.64 2.69
C GLU A 683 27.71 20.62 3.27
N ILE A 684 27.09 20.97 4.40
CA ILE A 684 26.17 20.08 5.12
C ILE A 684 24.90 20.83 5.49
N SER A 685 23.78 20.16 5.33
CA SER A 685 22.51 20.48 5.98
C SER A 685 21.84 19.22 6.50
N VAL A 686 20.75 19.41 7.23
CA VAL A 686 19.92 18.31 7.73
C VAL A 686 18.51 18.58 7.24
N CYS A 687 17.94 17.62 6.52
CA CYS A 687 16.54 17.61 6.13
C CYS A 687 15.72 16.94 7.22
N ILE A 688 14.68 17.62 7.69
CA ILE A 688 13.85 17.22 8.83
C ILE A 688 12.42 17.06 8.32
N HIS A 689 11.84 15.88 8.56
CA HIS A 689 10.47 15.54 8.15
C HIS A 689 9.53 15.61 9.36
N GLU A 690 9.48 16.75 10.04
CA GLU A 690 8.66 16.91 11.24
C GLU A 690 7.85 18.22 11.22
N PRO A 691 6.51 18.15 11.07
CA PRO A 691 5.65 19.33 10.98
C PRO A 691 5.84 20.30 12.15
N ALA A 692 6.05 19.79 13.38
CA ALA A 692 6.26 20.63 14.55
C ALA A 692 7.54 21.46 14.46
N VAL A 693 8.62 20.90 13.90
CA VAL A 693 9.88 21.62 13.67
C VAL A 693 9.70 22.65 12.55
N VAL A 694 9.01 22.29 11.46
CA VAL A 694 8.69 23.23 10.37
C VAL A 694 7.88 24.41 10.87
N ASP A 695 6.82 24.15 11.65
CA ASP A 695 5.96 25.19 12.21
C ASP A 695 6.75 26.09 13.17
N LYS A 696 7.64 25.53 14.00
CA LYS A 696 8.52 26.31 14.86
C LYS A 696 9.48 27.19 14.05
N VAL A 697 10.08 26.67 13.00
CA VAL A 697 10.95 27.46 12.10
C VAL A 697 10.17 28.58 11.43
N LEU A 698 8.99 28.30 10.87
CA LEU A 698 8.15 29.34 10.26
C LEU A 698 7.67 30.37 11.28
N GLN A 699 7.43 29.99 12.53
CA GLN A 699 7.11 30.92 13.62
C GLN A 699 8.28 31.87 13.92
N VAL A 700 9.50 31.35 13.98
CA VAL A 700 10.73 32.17 14.13
C VAL A 700 10.87 33.14 12.97
N LEU A 701 10.70 32.64 11.74
CA LEU A 701 10.77 33.48 10.55
C LEU A 701 9.66 34.55 10.54
N SER A 702 8.45 34.22 10.98
CA SER A 702 7.34 35.16 11.11
C SER A 702 7.54 36.19 12.24
N HIS A 703 8.39 35.92 13.23
CA HIS A 703 8.74 36.93 14.24
C HIS A 703 9.66 38.00 13.64
N HIS A 704 10.63 37.59 12.82
CA HIS A 704 11.57 38.50 12.15
C HIS A 704 10.98 39.21 10.93
N TRP A 705 10.13 38.51 10.16
CA TRP A 705 9.56 38.97 8.90
C TRP A 705 8.06 38.58 8.84
N PRO A 706 7.20 39.29 9.61
CA PRO A 706 5.81 38.91 9.79
C PRO A 706 4.98 38.98 8.50
N GLN A 707 5.27 39.93 7.61
CA GLN A 707 4.52 40.08 6.37
C GLN A 707 4.76 38.90 5.43
N GLU A 708 6.00 38.44 5.38
CA GLU A 708 6.46 37.40 4.47
C GLU A 708 6.08 35.99 4.94
N PHE A 709 6.17 35.71 6.25
CA PHE A 709 6.04 34.34 6.75
C PHE A 709 4.76 34.05 7.52
N ALA A 710 4.01 35.06 8.02
CA ALA A 710 2.70 34.79 8.63
C ALA A 710 1.72 34.08 7.68
N PRO A 711 1.67 34.40 6.37
CA PRO A 711 0.82 33.67 5.42
C PRO A 711 1.24 32.20 5.23
N LEU A 712 2.54 31.91 5.32
CA LEU A 712 3.07 30.54 5.22
C LEU A 712 2.79 29.75 6.50
N ALA A 713 2.92 30.40 7.67
CA ALA A 713 2.62 29.82 8.98
C ALA A 713 1.11 29.57 9.17
N ALA A 714 0.24 30.43 8.62
CA ALA A 714 -1.22 30.25 8.70
C ALA A 714 -1.75 29.07 7.86
N ARG A 715 -0.94 28.54 6.93
CA ARG A 715 -1.31 27.44 6.04
C ARG A 715 -1.01 26.05 6.62
N THR A 716 -0.92 25.93 7.94
CA THR A 716 -0.85 24.63 8.62
C THR A 716 -2.09 23.82 8.27
N LYS A 717 -1.91 22.82 7.42
CA LYS A 717 -2.91 21.76 7.33
C LYS A 717 -2.69 20.99 8.63
N SER A 718 -3.59 21.19 9.58
CA SER A 718 -3.84 20.15 10.57
C SER A 718 -4.19 18.92 9.74
N ALA A 719 -3.20 18.05 9.52
CA ALA A 719 -3.52 16.67 9.30
C ALA A 719 -4.19 16.26 10.62
N LEU A 720 -5.51 16.43 10.66
CA LEU A 720 -6.37 15.42 11.21
C LEU A 720 -5.81 14.12 10.62
N VAL A 721 -4.96 13.46 11.41
CA VAL A 721 -4.94 12.01 11.44
C VAL A 721 -6.43 11.66 11.32
N PRO A 722 -6.87 10.96 10.27
CA PRO A 722 -8.20 10.42 10.29
C PRO A 722 -8.23 9.65 11.60
N ALA A 723 -8.93 10.18 12.60
CA ALA A 723 -9.28 9.39 13.74
C ALA A 723 -10.07 8.26 13.10
N LEU A 724 -9.44 7.10 12.97
CA LEU A 724 -10.17 5.87 12.78
C LEU A 724 -11.05 5.81 14.02
N GLU A 725 -12.28 6.31 13.86
CA GLU A 725 -13.27 6.38 14.91
C GLU A 725 -13.46 4.97 15.44
N HIS A 726 -13.05 4.82 16.70
CA HIS A 726 -13.14 3.65 17.55
C HIS A 726 -12.23 2.46 17.17
N PRO A 727 -11.12 2.22 17.92
CA PRO A 727 -10.47 0.93 17.88
C PRO A 727 -11.48 -0.16 18.26
N VAL A 728 -11.55 -1.21 17.44
CA VAL A 728 -12.30 -2.43 17.77
C VAL A 728 -11.89 -2.85 19.18
N PRO A 729 -12.83 -2.94 20.15
CA PRO A 729 -12.52 -3.35 21.50
C PRO A 729 -11.72 -4.66 21.49
N PRO A 730 -10.66 -4.80 22.31
CA PRO A 730 -9.85 -6.02 22.36
C PRO A 730 -10.65 -7.35 22.42
N PRO A 731 -11.81 -7.44 23.12
CA PRO A 731 -12.63 -8.66 23.15
C PRO A 731 -13.24 -9.08 21.81
N LEU A 732 -13.40 -8.15 20.87
CA LEU A 732 -14.04 -8.38 19.56
C LEU A 732 -13.03 -8.53 18.42
N GLN A 733 -11.74 -8.27 18.67
CA GLN A 733 -10.68 -8.47 17.67
C GLN A 733 -10.64 -9.90 17.10
N PRO A 734 -10.88 -10.99 17.87
CA PRO A 734 -10.98 -12.34 17.32
C PRO A 734 -12.16 -12.50 16.34
N LEU A 735 -13.34 -12.00 16.70
CA LEU A 735 -14.52 -12.04 15.83
C LEU A 735 -14.28 -11.28 14.52
N PHE A 736 -13.73 -10.06 14.59
CA PHE A 736 -13.42 -9.28 13.39
C PHE A 736 -12.30 -9.91 12.54
N ARG A 737 -11.38 -10.67 13.15
CA ARG A 737 -10.36 -11.45 12.42
C ARG A 737 -11.00 -12.62 11.69
N GLU A 738 -11.90 -13.35 12.34
CA GLU A 738 -12.63 -14.48 11.73
C GLU A 738 -13.62 -14.01 10.65
N LEU A 739 -14.32 -12.87 10.85
CA LEU A 739 -15.25 -12.30 9.87
C LEU A 739 -14.58 -11.91 8.54
N ARG A 740 -13.30 -11.57 8.58
CA ARG A 740 -12.52 -11.20 7.39
C ARG A 740 -12.07 -12.41 6.57
N GLY A 741 -12.11 -13.62 7.15
CA GLY A 741 -11.60 -14.85 6.53
C GLY A 741 -12.64 -15.92 6.27
N THR A 742 -13.94 -15.63 6.47
CA THR A 742 -15.03 -16.61 6.30
C THR A 742 -15.82 -16.37 5.02
N ASP A 743 -16.13 -17.44 4.29
CA ASP A 743 -17.02 -17.41 3.13
C ASP A 743 -18.51 -17.29 3.54
N ASP A 744 -18.83 -17.60 4.80
CA ASP A 744 -20.15 -17.36 5.41
C ASP A 744 -20.02 -16.56 6.71
N PRO A 745 -19.97 -15.22 6.63
CA PRO A 745 -19.94 -14.36 7.82
C PRO A 745 -21.20 -14.47 8.67
N GLY A 746 -22.31 -14.96 8.10
CA GLY A 746 -23.54 -15.15 8.85
C GLY A 746 -23.45 -16.35 9.80
N GLU A 747 -22.95 -17.49 9.35
CA GLU A 747 -22.78 -18.69 10.20
C GLU A 747 -21.84 -18.41 11.37
N LEU A 748 -20.76 -17.69 11.12
CA LEU A 748 -19.82 -17.27 12.17
C LEU A 748 -20.49 -16.39 13.23
N LEU A 749 -21.26 -15.38 12.82
CA LEU A 749 -21.98 -14.50 13.75
C LEU A 749 -23.02 -15.28 14.56
N LEU A 750 -23.74 -16.22 13.92
CA LEU A 750 -24.69 -17.08 14.62
C LEU A 750 -24.00 -17.90 15.72
N ARG A 751 -22.84 -18.51 15.40
CA ARG A 751 -22.05 -19.27 16.37
C ARG A 751 -21.51 -18.39 17.49
N TRP A 752 -21.00 -17.20 17.17
CA TRP A 752 -20.40 -16.29 18.15
C TRP A 752 -21.42 -15.78 19.17
N PHE A 753 -22.57 -15.33 18.69
CA PHE A 753 -23.63 -14.80 19.55
C PHE A 753 -24.49 -15.89 20.18
N GLY A 754 -24.48 -17.10 19.60
CA GLY A 754 -25.22 -18.26 20.10
C GLY A 754 -24.75 -18.80 21.46
N THR A 755 -23.57 -18.37 21.94
CA THR A 755 -22.97 -18.87 23.19
C THR A 755 -22.80 -17.79 24.26
N ARG A 756 -23.34 -16.58 24.08
CA ARG A 756 -23.14 -15.45 25.00
C ARG A 756 -24.42 -15.05 25.73
N GLU A 757 -24.32 -14.88 27.05
CA GLU A 757 -25.47 -14.57 27.91
C GLU A 757 -25.90 -13.08 27.86
N ALA A 758 -24.97 -12.15 27.60
CA ALA A 758 -25.24 -10.70 27.57
C ALA A 758 -24.55 -9.96 26.38
N PRO A 759 -24.99 -10.20 25.13
CA PRO A 759 -24.29 -9.74 23.91
C PRO A 759 -24.56 -8.28 23.48
N TRP A 760 -25.30 -7.50 24.24
CA TRP A 760 -25.87 -6.22 23.76
C TRP A 760 -24.82 -5.17 23.39
N ASN A 761 -23.78 -5.01 24.22
CA ASN A 761 -22.68 -4.07 23.95
C ASN A 761 -21.88 -4.48 22.71
N GLU A 762 -21.77 -5.78 22.43
CA GLU A 762 -21.06 -6.29 21.26
C GLU A 762 -21.82 -5.99 19.96
N LEU A 763 -23.15 -6.13 19.99
CA LEU A 763 -24.00 -5.72 18.86
C LEU A 763 -23.95 -4.21 18.62
N GLU A 764 -23.88 -3.38 19.67
CA GLU A 764 -23.69 -1.93 19.53
C GLU A 764 -22.37 -1.58 18.84
N VAL A 765 -21.30 -2.29 19.18
CA VAL A 765 -20.00 -2.11 18.51
C VAL A 765 -20.06 -2.55 17.05
N LEU A 766 -20.77 -3.64 16.72
CA LEU A 766 -20.98 -4.06 15.33
C LEU A 766 -21.83 -3.05 14.54
N GLU A 767 -22.84 -2.43 15.17
CA GLU A 767 -23.64 -1.33 14.61
C GLU A 767 -22.75 -0.10 14.31
N GLN A 768 -21.92 0.31 15.28
CA GLN A 768 -20.97 1.42 15.13
C GLN A 768 -19.92 1.16 14.05
N ALA A 769 -19.46 -0.08 13.92
CA ALA A 769 -18.53 -0.53 12.88
C ALA A 769 -19.18 -0.64 11.49
N ARG A 770 -20.47 -0.31 11.35
CA ARG A 770 -21.22 -0.31 10.08
C ARG A 770 -21.20 -1.65 9.35
N ILE A 771 -21.30 -2.77 10.08
CA ILE A 771 -21.55 -4.08 9.47
C ILE A 771 -22.84 -4.04 8.66
N ALA A 772 -22.86 -4.72 7.52
CA ALA A 772 -24.03 -4.80 6.65
C ALA A 772 -25.27 -5.24 7.45
N GLU A 773 -26.38 -4.49 7.36
CA GLU A 773 -27.60 -4.74 8.14
C GLU A 773 -28.08 -6.21 8.13
N PRO A 774 -28.01 -6.97 7.01
CA PRO A 774 -28.41 -8.38 7.01
C PRO A 774 -27.56 -9.28 7.92
N LEU A 775 -26.27 -8.97 8.07
CA LEU A 775 -25.37 -9.71 8.95
C LEU A 775 -25.59 -9.30 10.40
N LEU A 776 -25.81 -8.01 10.65
CA LEU A 776 -26.18 -7.51 11.98
C LEU A 776 -27.53 -8.09 12.44
N ALA A 777 -28.48 -8.29 11.52
CA ALA A 777 -29.75 -8.96 11.81
C ALA A 777 -29.57 -10.44 12.20
N ARG A 778 -28.68 -11.18 11.55
CA ARG A 778 -28.33 -12.56 11.95
C ARG A 778 -27.68 -12.58 13.34
N ALA A 779 -26.75 -11.67 13.61
CA ALA A 779 -26.10 -11.54 14.91
C ALA A 779 -27.11 -11.21 16.02
N ALA A 780 -27.97 -10.20 15.80
CA ALA A 780 -29.03 -9.82 16.72
C ALA A 780 -30.03 -10.96 16.96
N GLY A 781 -30.38 -11.73 15.91
CA GLY A 781 -31.23 -12.90 16.01
C GLY A 781 -30.63 -14.00 16.90
N ALA A 782 -29.36 -14.35 16.71
CA ALA A 782 -28.66 -15.32 17.56
C ALA A 782 -28.51 -14.85 19.01
N ALA A 783 -28.21 -13.56 19.19
CA ALA A 783 -28.14 -12.93 20.51
C ALA A 783 -29.48 -12.99 21.24
N ILE A 784 -30.59 -12.66 20.57
CA ILE A 784 -31.94 -12.75 21.15
C ILE A 784 -32.31 -14.21 21.45
N ALA A 785 -31.95 -15.16 20.59
CA ALA A 785 -32.25 -16.57 20.81
C ALA A 785 -31.53 -17.16 22.03
N SER A 786 -30.40 -16.58 22.44
CA SER A 786 -29.50 -17.16 23.45
C SER A 786 -29.45 -16.36 24.75
N ALA A 787 -29.97 -15.14 24.77
CA ALA A 787 -29.91 -14.26 25.94
C ALA A 787 -30.87 -14.71 27.05
N ALA A 788 -30.37 -14.71 28.30
CA ALA A 788 -31.17 -14.99 29.49
C ALA A 788 -32.09 -13.83 29.90
N GLU A 789 -31.69 -12.57 29.61
CA GLU A 789 -32.38 -11.35 30.04
C GLU A 789 -32.90 -10.52 28.86
N LEU A 790 -33.94 -11.02 28.18
CA LEU A 790 -34.57 -10.34 27.05
C LEU A 790 -35.30 -9.04 27.40
N ASP A 791 -35.73 -8.92 28.66
CA ASP A 791 -36.43 -7.73 29.19
C ASP A 791 -35.45 -6.72 29.81
N SER A 792 -34.14 -6.87 29.59
CA SER A 792 -33.18 -5.81 29.84
C SER A 792 -33.38 -4.64 28.86
N GLU A 793 -32.87 -3.45 29.19
CA GLU A 793 -32.94 -2.28 28.29
C GLU A 793 -32.27 -2.57 26.93
N GLY A 794 -31.11 -3.22 26.95
CA GLY A 794 -30.40 -3.67 25.74
C GLY A 794 -31.18 -4.72 24.95
N GLY A 795 -31.77 -5.71 25.64
CA GLY A 795 -32.60 -6.74 25.02
C GLY A 795 -33.84 -6.17 24.32
N ARG A 796 -34.58 -5.27 24.99
CA ARG A 796 -35.73 -4.57 24.40
C ARG A 796 -35.34 -3.74 23.19
N ARG A 797 -34.25 -2.95 23.28
CA ARG A 797 -33.74 -2.15 22.16
C ARG A 797 -33.46 -3.01 20.93
N TRP A 798 -32.71 -4.10 21.09
CA TRP A 798 -32.32 -4.96 19.97
C TRP A 798 -33.48 -5.79 19.40
N ARG A 799 -34.46 -6.17 20.24
CA ARG A 799 -35.73 -6.76 19.78
C ARG A 799 -36.54 -5.79 18.92
N CYS A 800 -36.70 -4.55 19.37
CA CYS A 800 -37.37 -3.51 18.58
C CYS A 800 -36.63 -3.24 17.26
N TRP A 801 -35.30 -3.14 17.30
CA TRP A 801 -34.47 -2.93 16.11
C TRP A 801 -34.64 -4.08 15.11
N LEU A 802 -34.60 -5.34 15.56
CA LEU A 802 -34.76 -6.50 14.68
C LEU A 802 -36.20 -6.62 14.16
N ALA A 803 -37.20 -6.29 14.98
CA ALA A 803 -38.60 -6.25 14.54
C ALA A 803 -38.82 -5.22 13.42
N GLU A 804 -38.17 -4.05 13.50
CA GLU A 804 -38.20 -3.03 12.45
C GLU A 804 -37.40 -3.45 11.21
N TYR A 805 -36.28 -4.14 11.39
CA TYR A 805 -35.55 -4.73 10.27
C TYR A 805 -36.45 -5.72 9.52
N GLN A 806 -37.13 -6.64 10.21
CA GLN A 806 -38.07 -7.59 9.59
C GLN A 806 -39.24 -6.89 8.92
N TRP A 807 -39.78 -5.83 9.53
CA TRP A 807 -40.80 -4.98 8.92
C TRP A 807 -40.32 -4.39 7.58
N ARG A 808 -39.08 -3.87 7.53
CA ARG A 808 -38.46 -3.37 6.29
C ARG A 808 -38.22 -4.48 5.26
N GLN A 809 -38.05 -5.73 5.67
CA GLN A 809 -37.97 -6.88 4.76
C GLN A 809 -39.34 -7.45 4.37
N THR A 810 -40.45 -6.81 4.77
CA THR A 810 -41.83 -7.29 4.57
C THR A 810 -42.15 -8.62 5.25
N ASP A 811 -41.36 -9.02 6.25
CA ASP A 811 -41.65 -10.14 7.14
C ASP A 811 -42.43 -9.64 8.36
N PHE A 812 -43.75 -9.49 8.19
CA PHE A 812 -44.59 -8.99 9.27
C PHE A 812 -44.77 -10.01 10.39
N ILE A 813 -44.68 -11.31 10.09
CA ILE A 813 -44.75 -12.38 11.10
C ILE A 813 -43.54 -12.30 12.02
N GLY A 814 -42.33 -12.25 11.47
CA GLY A 814 -41.10 -12.06 12.25
C GLY A 814 -41.14 -10.77 13.06
N SER A 815 -41.63 -9.69 12.46
CA SER A 815 -41.79 -8.40 13.14
C SER A 815 -42.74 -8.46 14.34
N ALA A 816 -43.90 -9.10 14.20
CA ALA A 816 -44.89 -9.23 15.27
C ALA A 816 -44.45 -10.16 16.42
N LEU A 817 -43.64 -11.18 16.12
CA LEU A 817 -43.08 -12.09 17.13
C LEU A 817 -42.01 -11.41 17.99
N LEU A 818 -41.26 -10.46 17.41
CA LEU A 818 -40.13 -9.81 18.07
C LEU A 818 -40.52 -8.56 18.86
N MET A 819 -41.55 -7.82 18.41
CA MET A 819 -41.95 -6.55 19.00
C MET A 819 -42.53 -6.72 20.42
N PRO A 820 -41.88 -6.18 21.48
CA PRO A 820 -42.40 -6.24 22.84
C PRO A 820 -43.54 -5.25 23.08
N GLU A 821 -44.41 -5.53 24.05
CA GLU A 821 -45.41 -4.59 24.58
C GLU A 821 -44.96 -4.08 25.95
N PRO A 822 -45.06 -2.77 26.27
CA PRO A 822 -45.68 -1.68 25.51
C PRO A 822 -44.68 -0.85 24.67
N ASP A 823 -43.55 -1.41 24.27
CA ASP A 823 -42.49 -0.66 23.61
C ASP A 823 -42.85 -0.23 22.17
N GLN A 824 -42.13 0.78 21.70
CA GLN A 824 -42.14 1.23 20.32
C GLN A 824 -40.73 1.22 19.75
N GLY A 825 -40.58 0.82 18.50
CA GLY A 825 -39.31 0.93 17.80
C GLY A 825 -38.99 2.38 17.37
N LYS A 826 -37.79 2.60 16.81
CA LYS A 826 -37.32 3.94 16.40
C LYS A 826 -38.12 4.53 15.23
N LEU A 827 -38.67 3.68 14.37
CA LEU A 827 -39.59 4.05 13.28
C LEU A 827 -41.03 4.25 13.78
N GLY A 828 -41.31 4.04 15.07
CA GLY A 828 -42.66 4.13 15.63
C GLY A 828 -43.53 2.90 15.33
N LEU A 829 -42.91 1.77 15.01
CA LEU A 829 -43.59 0.48 14.90
C LEU A 829 -44.02 -0.01 16.30
N GLU A 830 -45.27 -0.43 16.42
CA GLU A 830 -45.88 -0.95 17.64
C GLU A 830 -46.44 -2.37 17.42
N ALA A 831 -46.58 -3.13 18.50
CA ALA A 831 -47.02 -4.53 18.45
C ALA A 831 -48.38 -4.73 17.75
N TRP A 832 -49.35 -3.83 17.96
CA TRP A 832 -50.67 -3.92 17.31
C TRP A 832 -50.58 -3.77 15.79
N LEU A 833 -49.70 -2.89 15.29
CA LEU A 833 -49.55 -2.65 13.86
C LEU A 833 -48.85 -3.84 13.19
N ALA A 834 -47.82 -4.39 13.84
CA ALA A 834 -47.17 -5.62 13.38
C ALA A 834 -48.17 -6.78 13.31
N ARG A 835 -48.99 -6.98 14.34
CA ARG A 835 -50.04 -8.02 14.35
C ARG A 835 -51.12 -7.78 13.30
N PHE A 836 -51.52 -6.53 13.06
CA PHE A 836 -52.48 -6.21 12.00
C PHE A 836 -51.91 -6.57 10.62
N ALA A 837 -50.65 -6.23 10.36
CA ALA A 837 -49.97 -6.61 9.13
C ALA A 837 -49.88 -8.14 8.96
N VAL A 838 -49.63 -8.88 10.04
CA VAL A 838 -49.70 -10.36 10.05
C VAL A 838 -51.08 -10.86 9.70
N SER A 839 -52.14 -10.27 10.25
CA SER A 839 -53.51 -10.68 9.92
C SER A 839 -53.81 -10.50 8.43
N VAL A 840 -53.20 -9.52 7.77
CA VAL A 840 -53.32 -9.30 6.32
C VAL A 840 -52.40 -10.24 5.53
N GLN A 841 -51.18 -10.51 5.99
CA GLN A 841 -50.28 -11.45 5.34
C GLN A 841 -50.77 -12.91 5.43
N ALA A 842 -51.40 -13.27 6.55
CA ALA A 842 -51.91 -14.61 6.88
C ALA A 842 -53.40 -14.51 7.30
N PRO A 843 -54.34 -14.52 6.35
CA PRO A 843 -55.78 -14.25 6.59
C PRO A 843 -56.49 -15.25 7.51
N THR A 844 -55.85 -16.40 7.80
CA THR A 844 -56.37 -17.43 8.71
C THR A 844 -56.24 -17.05 10.18
N LEU A 845 -55.55 -15.96 10.51
CA LEU A 845 -55.36 -15.48 11.87
C LEU A 845 -56.48 -14.50 12.29
N PRO A 846 -56.85 -14.47 13.59
CA PRO A 846 -57.94 -13.64 14.09
C PRO A 846 -57.68 -12.14 13.89
N ALA A 847 -58.76 -11.37 13.76
CA ALA A 847 -58.71 -9.92 13.64
C ALA A 847 -58.12 -9.28 14.91
N VAL A 848 -57.28 -8.26 14.71
CA VAL A 848 -56.60 -7.54 15.78
C VAL A 848 -57.40 -6.29 16.15
N SER A 849 -57.55 -6.01 17.43
CA SER A 849 -58.15 -4.75 17.88
C SER A 849 -57.23 -3.58 17.53
N LEU A 850 -57.73 -2.65 16.73
CA LEU A 850 -56.98 -1.46 16.32
C LEU A 850 -57.27 -0.29 17.26
N PRO A 851 -56.28 0.59 17.50
CA PRO A 851 -56.54 1.83 18.22
C PRO A 851 -57.47 2.75 17.42
N ALA A 852 -58.08 3.72 18.11
CA ALA A 852 -58.89 4.72 17.46
C ALA A 852 -58.04 5.56 16.48
N ALA A 853 -58.63 5.99 15.36
CA ALA A 853 -57.95 6.72 14.29
C ALA A 853 -57.26 7.99 14.81
N GLU A 854 -57.78 8.62 15.87
CA GLU A 854 -57.28 9.82 16.52
C GLU A 854 -55.94 9.60 17.26
N VAL A 855 -55.64 8.37 17.66
CA VAL A 855 -54.44 8.02 18.43
C VAL A 855 -53.27 7.63 17.52
N MET A 856 -53.55 7.18 16.29
CA MET A 856 -52.52 6.74 15.34
C MET A 856 -51.63 7.89 14.86
N ARG A 857 -50.32 7.66 14.72
CA ARG A 857 -49.39 8.60 14.05
C ARG A 857 -49.60 8.60 12.52
N ALA A 858 -49.07 9.61 11.84
CA ALA A 858 -49.19 9.74 10.39
C ALA A 858 -48.67 8.49 9.64
N GLY A 859 -47.46 8.01 9.97
CA GLY A 859 -46.90 6.78 9.38
C GLY A 859 -47.71 5.51 9.68
N GLN A 860 -48.25 5.40 10.90
CA GLN A 860 -49.11 4.27 11.29
C GLN A 860 -50.42 4.29 10.51
N ALA A 861 -51.07 5.46 10.37
CA ALA A 861 -52.29 5.61 9.59
C ALA A 861 -52.07 5.28 8.10
N GLN A 862 -50.95 5.71 7.51
CA GLN A 862 -50.58 5.34 6.14
C GLN A 862 -50.34 3.83 5.98
N ALA A 863 -49.61 3.19 6.90
CA ALA A 863 -49.39 1.75 6.89
C ALA A 863 -50.71 0.97 7.01
N VAL A 864 -51.59 1.36 7.94
CA VAL A 864 -52.93 0.75 8.10
C VAL A 864 -53.74 0.89 6.82
N ALA A 865 -53.74 2.07 6.18
CA ALA A 865 -54.48 2.30 4.95
C ALA A 865 -54.04 1.35 3.81
N LEU A 866 -52.75 1.13 3.64
CA LEU A 866 -52.20 0.21 2.63
C LEU A 866 -52.55 -1.26 2.94
N LEU A 867 -52.47 -1.68 4.21
CA LEU A 867 -52.88 -3.01 4.65
C LEU A 867 -54.36 -3.28 4.39
N VAL A 868 -55.22 -2.29 4.66
CA VAL A 868 -56.65 -2.36 4.38
C VAL A 868 -56.93 -2.48 2.88
N LEU A 869 -56.20 -1.77 2.02
CA LEU A 869 -56.35 -1.91 0.57
C LEU A 869 -56.08 -3.35 0.11
N VAL A 870 -55.02 -3.99 0.60
CA VAL A 870 -54.72 -5.40 0.30
C VAL A 870 -55.81 -6.32 0.86
N SER A 871 -56.19 -6.13 2.13
CA SER A 871 -57.23 -6.92 2.79
C SER A 871 -58.57 -6.88 2.04
N ALA A 872 -58.99 -5.70 1.58
CA ALA A 872 -60.23 -5.54 0.83
C ALA A 872 -60.12 -6.07 -0.61
N LEU A 873 -59.10 -5.65 -1.36
CA LEU A 873 -59.00 -5.93 -2.80
C LEU A 873 -58.61 -7.37 -3.11
N GLU A 874 -57.71 -7.97 -2.33
CA GLU A 874 -57.24 -9.33 -2.58
C GLU A 874 -58.07 -10.37 -1.84
N GLN A 875 -58.46 -10.09 -0.60
CA GLN A 875 -59.02 -11.10 0.32
C GLN A 875 -60.52 -10.93 0.54
N GLY A 876 -61.12 -9.86 0.02
CA GLY A 876 -62.55 -9.61 0.10
C GLY A 876 -63.04 -9.19 1.48
N ARG A 877 -62.16 -8.73 2.38
CA ARG A 877 -62.53 -8.21 3.71
C ARG A 877 -63.06 -6.78 3.62
N PHE A 878 -64.18 -6.58 2.94
CA PHE A 878 -64.71 -5.25 2.65
C PHE A 878 -65.21 -4.48 3.87
N ASP A 879 -65.43 -5.13 5.01
CA ASP A 879 -65.72 -4.45 6.27
C ASP A 879 -64.57 -3.54 6.74
N ASP A 880 -63.32 -3.85 6.36
CA ASP A 880 -62.14 -3.03 6.66
C ASP A 880 -62.20 -1.67 5.94
N LEU A 881 -62.99 -1.52 4.88
CA LEU A 881 -63.17 -0.23 4.20
C LEU A 881 -63.86 0.82 5.09
N LYS A 882 -64.60 0.39 6.14
CA LYS A 882 -65.15 1.30 7.16
C LYS A 882 -64.04 1.94 7.99
N LEU A 883 -63.01 1.17 8.34
CA LEU A 883 -61.81 1.67 9.03
C LEU A 883 -61.06 2.66 8.14
N LEU A 884 -60.88 2.35 6.85
CA LEU A 884 -60.22 3.25 5.91
C LEU A 884 -60.92 4.62 5.83
N ARG A 885 -62.26 4.63 5.86
CA ARG A 885 -63.07 5.86 5.90
C ARG A 885 -62.80 6.70 7.15
N SER A 886 -62.59 6.07 8.30
CA SER A 886 -62.26 6.79 9.54
C SER A 886 -60.86 7.43 9.50
N LEU A 887 -59.95 6.92 8.67
CA LEU A 887 -58.58 7.41 8.52
C LEU A 887 -58.44 8.53 7.48
N GLU A 888 -59.40 8.75 6.59
CA GLU A 888 -59.30 9.66 5.44
C GLU A 888 -58.88 11.08 5.79
N ALA A 889 -59.39 11.62 6.91
CA ALA A 889 -59.06 12.96 7.38
C ALA A 889 -57.57 13.13 7.72
N ARG A 890 -56.86 12.04 7.98
CA ARG A 890 -55.44 12.01 8.37
C ARG A 890 -54.50 11.56 7.25
N LEU A 891 -55.05 11.03 6.17
CA LEU A 891 -54.29 10.48 5.05
C LEU A 891 -53.98 11.56 4.01
N PRO A 892 -52.85 11.46 3.28
CA PRO A 892 -52.57 12.30 2.12
C PRO A 892 -53.64 12.17 1.02
N ALA A 893 -53.70 13.14 0.09
CA ALA A 893 -54.69 13.15 -0.98
C ALA A 893 -54.66 11.90 -1.87
N SER A 894 -53.48 11.36 -2.14
CA SER A 894 -53.28 10.12 -2.91
C SER A 894 -53.97 8.92 -2.25
N PHE A 895 -53.76 8.73 -0.95
CA PHE A 895 -54.40 7.64 -0.19
C PHE A 895 -55.92 7.75 -0.15
N ARG A 896 -56.47 8.97 -0.07
CA ARG A 896 -57.93 9.18 -0.16
C ARG A 896 -58.47 8.78 -1.54
N SER A 897 -57.76 9.11 -2.61
CA SER A 897 -58.10 8.66 -3.97
C SER A 897 -58.07 7.13 -4.07
N TRP A 898 -57.04 6.48 -3.55
CA TRP A 898 -56.94 5.00 -3.56
C TRP A 898 -58.06 4.34 -2.76
N ALA A 899 -58.39 4.88 -1.59
CA ALA A 899 -59.51 4.42 -0.77
C ALA A 899 -60.84 4.51 -1.53
N GLN A 900 -61.07 5.62 -2.24
CA GLN A 900 -62.25 5.81 -3.05
C GLN A 900 -62.28 4.83 -4.24
N ALA A 901 -61.16 4.62 -4.93
CA ALA A 901 -61.07 3.71 -6.06
C ALA A 901 -61.38 2.25 -5.66
N ALA A 902 -60.86 1.79 -4.51
CA ALA A 902 -61.15 0.46 -3.99
C ALA A 902 -62.65 0.28 -3.67
N ARG A 903 -63.32 1.31 -3.13
CA ARG A 903 -64.77 1.29 -2.91
C ARG A 903 -65.56 1.25 -4.22
N THR A 904 -65.17 2.03 -5.21
CA THR A 904 -65.81 2.03 -6.54
C THR A 904 -65.67 0.66 -7.20
N TYR A 905 -64.47 0.07 -7.18
CA TYR A 905 -64.25 -1.29 -7.70
C TYR A 905 -65.17 -2.31 -7.04
N TYR A 906 -65.27 -2.30 -5.70
CA TYR A 906 -66.15 -3.21 -4.99
C TYR A 906 -67.63 -3.04 -5.38
N ALA A 907 -68.09 -1.80 -5.55
CA ALA A 907 -69.46 -1.52 -5.98
C ALA A 907 -69.77 -2.03 -7.40
N GLU A 908 -68.78 -2.05 -8.31
CA GLU A 908 -68.93 -2.49 -9.69
C GLU A 908 -68.75 -3.99 -9.90
N ALA A 909 -67.76 -4.58 -9.22
CA ALA A 909 -67.36 -5.98 -9.40
C ALA A 909 -68.02 -6.94 -8.40
N LEU A 910 -68.39 -6.46 -7.20
CA LEU A 910 -68.97 -7.23 -6.08
C LEU A 910 -68.14 -8.45 -5.65
N GLN A 911 -66.84 -8.45 -5.96
CA GLN A 911 -65.91 -9.54 -5.67
C GLN A 911 -64.48 -8.98 -5.51
N PRO A 912 -63.55 -9.71 -4.85
CA PRO A 912 -62.13 -9.36 -4.84
C PRO A 912 -61.53 -9.41 -6.26
N LEU A 913 -60.30 -8.93 -6.42
CA LEU A 913 -59.58 -8.95 -7.69
C LEU A 913 -59.48 -10.37 -8.26
N PRO A 914 -59.80 -10.60 -9.55
CA PRO A 914 -59.70 -11.92 -10.17
C PRO A 914 -58.24 -12.27 -10.51
N MET A 915 -57.43 -12.56 -9.49
CA MET A 915 -55.97 -12.72 -9.60
C MET A 915 -55.55 -13.74 -10.67
N ALA A 916 -56.31 -14.83 -10.85
CA ALA A 916 -56.04 -15.84 -11.88
C ALA A 916 -56.23 -15.30 -13.32
N LEU A 917 -57.23 -14.43 -13.54
CA LEU A 917 -57.48 -13.81 -14.84
C LEU A 917 -56.45 -12.72 -15.14
N LEU A 918 -56.10 -11.91 -14.15
CA LEU A 918 -55.09 -10.86 -14.27
C LEU A 918 -53.69 -11.43 -14.61
N ARG A 919 -53.28 -12.53 -13.95
CA ARG A 919 -52.03 -13.25 -14.29
C ARG A 919 -52.04 -13.81 -15.71
N ARG A 920 -53.20 -14.29 -16.19
CA ARG A 920 -53.36 -14.80 -17.56
C ARG A 920 -53.22 -13.66 -18.59
N SER A 921 -53.75 -12.47 -18.30
CA SER A 921 -53.58 -11.27 -19.13
C SER A 921 -52.13 -10.78 -19.14
N ALA A 922 -51.45 -10.72 -17.99
CA ALA A 922 -50.06 -10.30 -17.88
C ALA A 922 -49.06 -11.16 -18.71
N GLY A 923 -49.35 -12.45 -18.90
CA GLY A 923 -48.54 -13.36 -19.71
C GLY A 923 -48.62 -13.14 -21.23
N GLN A 924 -49.56 -12.33 -21.73
CA GLN A 924 -49.73 -12.09 -23.16
C GLN A 924 -48.60 -11.23 -23.76
N LYS A 925 -48.08 -10.25 -23.02
CA LYS A 925 -46.94 -9.41 -23.44
C LYS A 925 -45.64 -10.22 -23.60
N GLN A 926 -45.29 -11.01 -22.60
CA GLN A 926 -44.07 -11.85 -22.63
C GLN A 926 -44.14 -12.90 -23.75
N ARG A 927 -45.36 -13.36 -24.08
CA ARG A 927 -45.58 -14.23 -25.23
C ARG A 927 -45.34 -13.51 -26.56
N ARG A 928 -45.80 -12.26 -26.70
CA ARG A 928 -45.56 -11.43 -27.89
C ARG A 928 -44.07 -11.17 -28.10
N GLU A 929 -43.35 -10.82 -27.03
CA GLU A 929 -41.88 -10.67 -27.05
C GLU A 929 -41.16 -11.96 -27.49
N LYS A 930 -41.61 -13.13 -27.03
CA LYS A 930 -41.07 -14.43 -27.46
C LYS A 930 -41.33 -14.72 -28.93
N ILE A 931 -42.51 -14.36 -29.46
CA ILE A 931 -42.85 -14.51 -30.88
C ILE A 931 -41.94 -13.60 -31.73
N ASP A 932 -41.77 -12.33 -31.32
CA ASP A 932 -40.92 -11.37 -32.01
C ASP A 932 -39.45 -11.81 -32.00
N GLN A 933 -38.96 -12.33 -30.87
CA GLN A 933 -37.61 -12.88 -30.75
C GLN A 933 -37.40 -14.10 -31.66
N ALA A 934 -38.33 -15.06 -31.66
CA ALA A 934 -38.24 -16.25 -32.51
C ALA A 934 -38.26 -15.88 -34.00
N ARG A 935 -39.06 -14.87 -34.39
CA ARG A 935 -39.08 -14.31 -35.74
C ARG A 935 -37.73 -13.68 -36.11
N ALA A 936 -37.12 -12.89 -35.22
CA ALA A 936 -35.82 -12.26 -35.45
C ALA A 936 -34.66 -13.29 -35.56
N GLU A 937 -34.73 -14.37 -34.77
CA GLU A 937 -33.79 -15.50 -34.90
C GLU A 937 -33.94 -16.22 -36.24
N PHE A 938 -35.17 -16.43 -36.70
CA PHE A 938 -35.44 -16.99 -38.02
C PHE A 938 -34.91 -16.10 -39.17
N VAL A 939 -35.12 -14.78 -39.11
CA VAL A 939 -34.55 -13.81 -40.09
C VAL A 939 -33.04 -13.99 -40.22
N ARG A 940 -32.31 -13.95 -39.10
CA ARG A 940 -30.84 -14.06 -39.10
C ARG A 940 -30.36 -15.41 -39.62
N ALA A 941 -31.07 -16.50 -39.26
CA ALA A 941 -30.73 -17.83 -39.72
C ALA A 941 -30.95 -17.99 -41.24
N LEU A 942 -32.04 -17.40 -41.77
CA LEU A 942 -32.35 -17.39 -43.20
C LEU A 942 -31.31 -16.58 -43.99
N GLU A 943 -30.98 -15.35 -43.57
CA GLU A 943 -29.94 -14.54 -44.21
C GLU A 943 -28.57 -15.23 -44.19
N SER A 944 -28.24 -15.93 -43.10
CA SER A 944 -26.99 -16.70 -43.00
C SER A 944 -26.98 -17.89 -43.98
N ALA A 945 -28.11 -18.57 -44.14
CA ALA A 945 -28.27 -19.67 -45.07
C ALA A 945 -28.21 -19.19 -46.53
N GLU A 946 -28.74 -18.01 -46.86
CA GLU A 946 -28.73 -17.51 -48.24
C GLU A 946 -27.37 -16.96 -48.66
N ASN A 947 -26.59 -16.41 -47.73
CA ASN A 947 -25.28 -15.81 -48.00
C ASN A 947 -24.12 -16.81 -47.86
N ILE A 948 -24.07 -17.81 -48.74
CA ILE A 948 -22.92 -18.71 -48.88
C ILE A 948 -22.21 -18.45 -50.21
N GLY A 949 -20.94 -18.04 -50.14
CA GLY A 949 -20.13 -17.86 -51.34
C GLY A 949 -19.50 -19.18 -51.81
N PHE A 950 -19.60 -19.50 -53.09
CA PHE A 950 -18.94 -20.63 -53.73
C PHE A 950 -17.75 -20.15 -54.58
N ARG A 951 -16.84 -21.05 -54.92
CA ARG A 951 -15.70 -20.77 -55.83
C ARG A 951 -15.72 -21.69 -57.05
N PHE A 952 -16.81 -22.43 -57.23
CA PHE A 952 -17.01 -23.43 -58.27
C PHE A 952 -18.46 -23.37 -58.74
N PRO A 953 -18.74 -23.58 -60.05
CA PRO A 953 -20.06 -23.31 -60.65
C PRO A 953 -21.22 -24.11 -60.04
N LEU A 954 -21.03 -25.42 -59.79
CA LEU A 954 -22.09 -26.27 -59.25
C LEU A 954 -22.66 -25.73 -57.92
N GLY A 955 -21.81 -25.15 -57.07
CA GLY A 955 -22.21 -24.58 -55.80
C GLY A 955 -23.05 -23.31 -55.96
N GLU A 956 -22.66 -22.44 -56.89
CA GLU A 956 -23.42 -21.22 -57.22
C GLU A 956 -24.80 -21.58 -57.76
N HIS A 957 -24.88 -22.47 -58.75
CA HIS A 957 -26.15 -22.87 -59.36
C HIS A 957 -27.08 -23.63 -58.39
N THR A 958 -26.54 -24.51 -57.54
CA THR A 958 -27.33 -25.16 -56.48
C THR A 958 -27.98 -24.14 -55.56
N TRP A 959 -27.25 -23.10 -55.16
CA TRP A 959 -27.76 -22.08 -54.23
C TRP A 959 -28.78 -21.16 -54.88
N GLU A 960 -28.55 -20.75 -56.14
CA GLU A 960 -29.53 -20.02 -56.96
C GLU A 960 -30.83 -20.82 -57.10
N ARG A 961 -30.73 -22.15 -57.24
CA ARG A 961 -31.89 -23.04 -57.32
C ARG A 961 -32.67 -23.08 -56.01
N LEU A 962 -31.99 -23.28 -54.88
CA LEU A 962 -32.61 -23.31 -53.55
C LEU A 962 -33.36 -22.02 -53.19
N GLN A 963 -32.93 -20.88 -53.73
CA GLN A 963 -33.55 -19.56 -53.54
C GLN A 963 -34.82 -19.35 -54.38
N ARG A 964 -35.13 -20.22 -55.35
CA ARG A 964 -36.37 -20.10 -56.14
C ARG A 964 -37.60 -20.34 -55.26
N PRO A 965 -38.77 -19.73 -55.57
CA PRO A 965 -39.96 -19.76 -54.71
C PRO A 965 -40.46 -21.16 -54.33
N ASP A 966 -40.24 -22.16 -55.19
CA ASP A 966 -40.70 -23.53 -54.97
C ASP A 966 -39.73 -24.39 -54.16
N TYR A 967 -38.51 -23.90 -53.90
CA TYR A 967 -37.45 -24.60 -53.18
C TYR A 967 -37.31 -24.09 -51.74
N LEU A 968 -36.53 -24.82 -50.93
CA LEU A 968 -36.46 -24.64 -49.48
C LEU A 968 -36.25 -23.19 -49.03
N LEU A 969 -35.24 -22.47 -49.55
CA LEU A 969 -34.97 -21.09 -49.11
C LEU A 969 -36.05 -20.12 -49.62
N GLY A 970 -36.55 -20.31 -50.84
CA GLY A 970 -37.63 -19.49 -51.39
C GLY A 970 -38.95 -19.63 -50.62
N ARG A 971 -39.33 -20.85 -50.22
CA ARG A 971 -40.52 -21.12 -49.37
C ARG A 971 -40.40 -20.50 -47.98
N MET A 972 -39.22 -20.62 -47.38
CA MET A 972 -38.93 -20.03 -46.05
C MET A 972 -38.99 -18.51 -46.08
N ARG A 973 -38.40 -17.90 -47.12
CA ARG A 973 -38.49 -16.45 -47.38
C ARG A 973 -39.93 -16.00 -47.62
N GLY A 974 -40.69 -16.74 -48.42
CA GLY A 974 -42.10 -16.46 -48.68
C GLY A 974 -42.96 -16.44 -47.41
N GLY A 975 -42.83 -17.45 -46.54
CA GLY A 975 -43.56 -17.51 -45.26
C GLY A 975 -43.19 -16.38 -44.30
N LEU A 976 -41.91 -16.01 -44.24
CA LEU A 976 -41.44 -14.89 -43.41
C LEU A 976 -41.94 -13.52 -43.93
N SER A 977 -41.86 -13.28 -45.24
CA SER A 977 -42.31 -12.02 -45.84
C SER A 977 -43.83 -11.86 -45.82
N GLY A 978 -44.58 -12.95 -45.89
CA GLY A 978 -46.04 -12.96 -45.78
C GLY A 978 -46.58 -12.87 -44.35
N ASP A 979 -45.70 -12.91 -43.34
CA ASP A 979 -46.06 -13.04 -41.91
C ASP A 979 -47.07 -14.17 -41.64
N ASP A 980 -46.87 -15.30 -42.32
CA ASP A 980 -47.79 -16.44 -42.34
C ASP A 980 -47.18 -17.68 -41.64
N PRO A 981 -47.13 -17.69 -40.29
CA PRO A 981 -46.63 -18.84 -39.54
C PRO A 981 -47.51 -20.08 -39.74
N ALA A 982 -48.79 -19.93 -40.08
CA ALA A 982 -49.69 -21.06 -40.33
C ALA A 982 -49.34 -21.77 -41.65
N GLY A 983 -49.18 -21.02 -42.74
CA GLY A 983 -48.76 -21.56 -44.04
C GLY A 983 -47.34 -22.13 -44.00
N LEU A 984 -46.42 -21.49 -43.27
CA LEU A 984 -45.07 -22.03 -43.08
C LEU A 984 -45.07 -23.33 -42.27
N GLY A 985 -45.92 -23.43 -41.24
CA GLY A 985 -46.13 -24.65 -40.47
C GLY A 985 -46.64 -25.81 -41.33
N GLN A 986 -47.58 -25.55 -42.25
CA GLN A 986 -48.08 -26.56 -43.19
C GLN A 986 -46.98 -27.08 -44.12
N TYR A 987 -46.13 -26.18 -44.65
CA TYR A 987 -45.00 -26.58 -45.50
C TYR A 987 -43.98 -27.44 -44.74
N ILE A 988 -43.63 -27.08 -43.51
CA ILE A 988 -42.70 -27.86 -42.68
C ILE A 988 -43.28 -29.24 -42.37
N ALA A 989 -44.58 -29.33 -42.06
CA ALA A 989 -45.24 -30.61 -41.85
C ALA A 989 -45.20 -31.51 -43.10
N GLN A 990 -45.39 -30.93 -44.30
CA GLN A 990 -45.26 -31.67 -45.56
C GLN A 990 -43.83 -32.21 -45.79
N LEU A 991 -42.79 -31.44 -45.42
CA LEU A 991 -41.40 -31.90 -45.50
C LEU A 991 -41.15 -33.09 -44.56
N ASP A 992 -41.66 -33.02 -43.33
CA ASP A 992 -41.55 -34.08 -42.33
C ASP A 992 -42.29 -35.35 -42.76
N GLU A 993 -43.50 -35.21 -43.32
CA GLU A 993 -44.29 -36.34 -43.85
C GLU A 993 -43.62 -37.02 -45.05
N ALA A 994 -42.98 -36.25 -45.92
CA ALA A 994 -42.26 -36.77 -47.08
C ALA A 994 -40.87 -37.36 -46.75
N GLY A 995 -40.40 -37.23 -45.50
CA GLY A 995 -39.05 -37.63 -45.09
C GLY A 995 -37.95 -36.88 -45.85
N MET A 996 -38.22 -35.63 -46.24
CA MET A 996 -37.27 -34.77 -46.94
C MET A 996 -36.47 -33.94 -45.93
N ASP A 997 -35.23 -34.34 -45.68
CA ASP A 997 -34.30 -33.55 -44.89
C ASP A 997 -33.57 -32.49 -45.73
N VAL A 998 -32.88 -31.56 -45.05
CA VAL A 998 -32.17 -30.47 -45.73
C VAL A 998 -30.98 -30.96 -46.56
N GLU A 999 -30.44 -32.14 -46.28
CA GLU A 999 -29.34 -32.72 -47.05
C GLU A 999 -29.84 -33.23 -48.39
N ARG A 1000 -30.93 -34.00 -48.38
CA ARG A 1000 -31.62 -34.48 -49.58
C ARG A 1000 -32.12 -33.32 -50.44
N LEU A 1001 -32.73 -32.30 -49.84
CA LEU A 1001 -33.20 -31.12 -50.58
C LEU A 1001 -32.05 -30.34 -51.26
N MET A 1002 -30.87 -30.29 -50.63
CA MET A 1002 -29.68 -29.68 -51.22
C MET A 1002 -29.10 -30.55 -52.32
N ASP A 1003 -29.03 -31.85 -52.13
CA ASP A 1003 -28.51 -32.80 -53.11
C ASP A 1003 -29.40 -32.91 -54.34
N ASP A 1004 -30.73 -32.92 -54.17
CA ASP A 1004 -31.69 -32.88 -55.28
C ASP A 1004 -31.50 -31.60 -56.10
N ALA A 1005 -31.31 -30.45 -55.44
CA ALA A 1005 -31.00 -29.19 -56.11
C ALA A 1005 -29.64 -29.22 -56.85
N SER A 1006 -28.61 -29.85 -56.27
CA SER A 1006 -27.32 -30.03 -56.94
C SER A 1006 -27.39 -30.99 -58.13
N TYR A 1007 -28.17 -32.06 -58.00
CA TYR A 1007 -28.31 -33.07 -59.05
C TYR A 1007 -29.00 -32.50 -60.29
N GLU A 1008 -29.95 -31.59 -60.11
CA GLU A 1008 -30.61 -30.88 -61.21
C GLU A 1008 -29.68 -29.93 -61.98
N GLU A 1009 -28.67 -29.36 -61.31
CA GLU A 1009 -27.73 -28.39 -61.88
C GLU A 1009 -26.35 -29.01 -62.21
N ARG A 1010 -26.26 -30.35 -62.28
CA ARG A 1010 -25.02 -31.10 -62.48
C ARG A 1010 -24.35 -30.83 -63.83
N ASP A 1011 -23.01 -30.89 -63.85
CA ASP A 1011 -22.22 -30.96 -65.08
C ASP A 1011 -21.71 -32.41 -65.32
N GLU A 1012 -20.96 -32.63 -66.41
CA GLU A 1012 -20.43 -33.96 -66.77
C GLU A 1012 -19.49 -34.57 -65.70
N HIS A 1013 -18.95 -33.76 -64.79
CA HIS A 1013 -17.90 -34.17 -63.85
C HIS A 1013 -18.32 -34.04 -62.37
N ASN A 1014 -19.39 -33.30 -62.06
CA ASN A 1014 -19.84 -33.01 -60.70
C ASN A 1014 -21.35 -33.17 -60.57
N HIS A 1015 -21.81 -34.04 -59.66
CA HIS A 1015 -23.24 -34.34 -59.47
C HIS A 1015 -23.77 -33.94 -58.08
N GLN A 1016 -22.90 -33.54 -57.15
CA GLN A 1016 -23.26 -33.07 -55.81
C GLN A 1016 -22.13 -32.21 -55.22
N ILE A 1017 -22.45 -31.36 -54.24
CA ILE A 1017 -21.42 -30.60 -53.50
C ILE A 1017 -20.69 -31.55 -52.54
N THR A 1018 -19.50 -32.05 -52.93
CA THR A 1018 -18.64 -32.93 -52.11
C THR A 1018 -17.50 -32.20 -51.38
N ASP A 1019 -17.32 -30.91 -51.62
CA ASP A 1019 -16.21 -30.12 -51.09
C ASP A 1019 -16.26 -29.91 -49.57
N ARG A 1020 -15.13 -29.45 -48.99
CA ARG A 1020 -15.01 -29.04 -47.57
C ARG A 1020 -16.09 -28.05 -47.09
N LYS A 1021 -16.83 -27.41 -48.01
CA LYS A 1021 -17.94 -26.49 -47.71
C LYS A 1021 -19.27 -27.18 -47.42
N ARG A 1022 -19.47 -28.45 -47.78
CA ARG A 1022 -20.72 -29.20 -47.57
C ARG A 1022 -21.22 -29.15 -46.11
N PRO A 1023 -20.39 -29.43 -45.08
CA PRO A 1023 -20.84 -29.37 -43.69
C PRO A 1023 -21.32 -27.98 -43.26
N SER A 1024 -20.71 -26.92 -43.82
CA SER A 1024 -21.13 -25.53 -43.55
C SER A 1024 -22.47 -25.19 -44.18
N CYS A 1025 -22.77 -25.74 -45.36
CA CYS A 1025 -24.05 -25.52 -46.05
C CYS A 1025 -25.18 -26.21 -45.29
N LEU A 1026 -25.01 -27.50 -44.97
CA LEU A 1026 -25.97 -28.29 -44.20
C LEU A 1026 -26.24 -27.67 -42.83
N LYS A 1027 -25.20 -27.27 -42.10
CA LYS A 1027 -25.36 -26.64 -40.78
C LYS A 1027 -26.23 -25.37 -40.84
N ARG A 1028 -26.05 -24.53 -41.85
CA ARG A 1028 -26.82 -23.28 -41.98
C ARG A 1028 -28.28 -23.54 -42.36
N LEU A 1029 -28.54 -24.47 -43.27
CA LEU A 1029 -29.91 -24.90 -43.61
C LEU A 1029 -30.62 -25.53 -42.40
N GLN A 1030 -29.94 -26.35 -41.60
CA GLN A 1030 -30.51 -26.94 -40.38
C GLN A 1030 -30.88 -25.87 -39.33
N ILE A 1031 -30.00 -24.89 -39.11
CA ILE A 1031 -30.25 -23.80 -38.16
C ILE A 1031 -31.47 -22.98 -38.61
N MET A 1032 -31.55 -22.67 -39.92
CA MET A 1032 -32.68 -21.94 -40.50
C MET A 1032 -34.02 -22.68 -40.33
N LEU A 1033 -34.07 -23.98 -40.67
CA LEU A 1033 -35.29 -24.79 -40.51
C LEU A 1033 -35.71 -24.91 -39.03
N LYS A 1034 -34.75 -25.03 -38.11
CA LYS A 1034 -35.02 -25.07 -36.67
C LYS A 1034 -35.62 -23.76 -36.16
N SER A 1035 -35.06 -22.62 -36.56
CA SER A 1035 -35.57 -21.31 -36.16
C SER A 1035 -36.96 -21.04 -36.73
N ALA A 1036 -37.27 -21.49 -37.95
CA ALA A 1036 -38.61 -21.42 -38.53
C ALA A 1036 -39.66 -22.18 -37.68
N ARG A 1037 -39.35 -23.40 -37.23
CA ARG A 1037 -40.25 -24.21 -36.37
C ARG A 1037 -40.59 -23.51 -35.05
N SER A 1038 -39.58 -22.93 -34.40
CA SER A 1038 -39.74 -22.20 -33.14
C SER A 1038 -40.74 -21.04 -33.27
N TRP A 1039 -40.69 -20.30 -34.38
CA TRP A 1039 -41.60 -19.18 -34.63
C TRP A 1039 -43.05 -19.65 -34.85
N VAL A 1040 -43.25 -20.74 -35.60
CA VAL A 1040 -44.58 -21.32 -35.86
C VAL A 1040 -45.26 -21.79 -34.57
N GLU A 1041 -44.53 -22.51 -33.70
CA GLU A 1041 -45.08 -23.07 -32.46
C GLU A 1041 -45.60 -21.99 -31.49
N LEU A 1042 -44.95 -20.83 -31.45
CA LEU A 1042 -45.29 -19.75 -30.51
C LEU A 1042 -46.53 -18.95 -30.92
N ALA A 1043 -46.89 -18.94 -32.21
CA ALA A 1043 -47.86 -18.01 -32.79
C ALA A 1043 -49.37 -18.40 -32.62
N VAL A 1044 -49.72 -19.55 -32.04
CA VAL A 1044 -51.13 -20.05 -31.97
C VAL A 1044 -51.91 -19.60 -30.70
N PRO A 1045 -52.95 -18.73 -30.76
CA PRO A 1045 -53.57 -18.13 -29.56
C PRO A 1045 -54.69 -18.96 -28.87
N PRO A 1046 -54.90 -18.81 -27.53
CA PRO A 1046 -56.09 -19.28 -26.78
C PRO A 1046 -57.13 -18.15 -26.52
N GLY A 1047 -58.44 -18.47 -26.52
CA GLY A 1047 -59.54 -17.49 -26.38
C GLY A 1047 -60.00 -17.16 -24.94
N VAL A 1048 -60.64 -15.99 -24.75
CA VAL A 1048 -61.18 -15.43 -23.48
C VAL A 1048 -62.71 -15.25 -23.58
N THR A 1049 -63.47 -15.37 -22.48
CA THR A 1049 -64.96 -15.30 -22.43
C THR A 1049 -65.53 -13.93 -22.02
N ALA A 1050 -66.80 -13.64 -22.33
CA ALA A 1050 -67.45 -12.33 -22.12
C ALA A 1050 -67.62 -11.86 -20.64
N PRO A 1051 -67.88 -12.73 -19.64
CA PRO A 1051 -67.93 -12.32 -18.23
C PRO A 1051 -66.56 -11.87 -17.69
N GLU A 1052 -65.48 -12.49 -18.18
CA GLU A 1052 -64.10 -12.15 -17.82
C GLU A 1052 -63.76 -10.71 -18.29
N ALA A 1053 -64.29 -10.28 -19.44
CA ALA A 1053 -64.08 -8.93 -19.97
C ALA A 1053 -64.67 -7.81 -19.08
N ARG A 1054 -65.83 -8.03 -18.45
CA ARG A 1054 -66.46 -7.01 -17.56
C ARG A 1054 -65.62 -6.76 -16.31
N VAL A 1055 -65.10 -7.82 -15.69
CA VAL A 1055 -64.29 -7.74 -14.47
C VAL A 1055 -62.89 -7.18 -14.79
N LEU A 1056 -62.33 -7.51 -15.96
CA LEU A 1056 -61.08 -6.91 -16.45
C LEU A 1056 -61.23 -5.40 -16.68
N LYS A 1057 -62.37 -4.93 -17.21
CA LYS A 1057 -62.65 -3.50 -17.37
C LYS A 1057 -62.68 -2.73 -16.03
N ALA A 1058 -63.37 -3.26 -15.02
CA ALA A 1058 -63.39 -2.66 -13.67
C ALA A 1058 -61.99 -2.67 -13.03
N SER A 1059 -61.22 -3.75 -13.25
CA SER A 1059 -59.82 -3.86 -12.82
C SER A 1059 -58.93 -2.82 -13.52
N GLY A 1060 -59.15 -2.53 -14.80
CA GLY A 1060 -58.42 -1.48 -15.54
C GLY A 1060 -58.67 -0.07 -15.01
N THR A 1061 -59.90 0.26 -14.60
CA THR A 1061 -60.18 1.55 -13.93
C THR A 1061 -59.48 1.62 -12.58
N LEU A 1062 -59.54 0.56 -11.77
CA LEU A 1062 -58.82 0.50 -10.49
C LEU A 1062 -57.30 0.63 -10.66
N LYS A 1063 -56.72 -0.03 -11.68
CA LYS A 1063 -55.30 0.06 -12.03
C LYS A 1063 -54.85 1.50 -12.27
N ARG A 1064 -55.63 2.27 -13.05
CA ARG A 1064 -55.31 3.68 -13.36
C ARG A 1064 -55.33 4.57 -12.12
N GLU A 1065 -56.32 4.40 -11.25
CA GLU A 1065 -56.44 5.16 -10.01
C GLU A 1065 -55.36 4.78 -8.97
N LEU A 1066 -54.92 3.52 -8.96
CA LEU A 1066 -53.82 3.05 -8.12
C LEU A 1066 -52.44 3.24 -8.75
N ALA A 1067 -52.32 3.84 -9.96
CA ALA A 1067 -51.03 3.98 -10.65
C ALA A 1067 -49.99 4.76 -9.82
N GLY A 1068 -50.44 5.73 -9.01
CA GLY A 1068 -49.57 6.47 -8.09
C GLY A 1068 -48.93 5.63 -6.99
N LEU A 1069 -49.43 4.41 -6.74
CA LEU A 1069 -48.84 3.49 -5.75
C LEU A 1069 -47.41 3.05 -6.16
N GLY A 1070 -47.07 3.10 -7.46
CA GLY A 1070 -45.79 2.66 -8.00
C GLY A 1070 -44.75 3.76 -8.27
N VAL A 1071 -45.10 5.05 -8.17
CA VAL A 1071 -44.30 6.14 -8.80
C VAL A 1071 -43.61 7.09 -7.81
N GLU A 1072 -43.97 7.11 -6.52
CA GLU A 1072 -43.36 8.06 -5.55
C GLU A 1072 -42.67 7.39 -4.35
N PRO A 1073 -41.37 7.07 -4.42
CA PRO A 1073 -40.58 6.60 -3.28
C PRO A 1073 -40.27 7.66 -2.21
N GLY A 1074 -40.47 8.95 -2.51
CA GLY A 1074 -39.93 10.06 -1.69
C GLY A 1074 -40.91 10.75 -0.74
N THR A 1075 -42.22 10.44 -0.78
CA THR A 1075 -43.28 11.17 -0.06
C THR A 1075 -43.95 10.36 1.05
N LEU A 1076 -43.58 9.10 1.23
CA LEU A 1076 -44.16 8.19 2.21
C LEU A 1076 -43.36 8.13 3.50
N ASP A 1077 -44.06 7.92 4.61
CA ASP A 1077 -43.42 7.66 5.90
C ASP A 1077 -42.60 6.35 5.84
N PRO A 1078 -41.38 6.31 6.43
CA PRO A 1078 -40.55 5.11 6.46
C PRO A 1078 -41.25 3.85 7.01
N LEU A 1079 -42.25 4.02 7.88
CA LEU A 1079 -43.06 2.93 8.41
C LEU A 1079 -44.05 2.37 7.38
N ALA A 1080 -44.54 3.21 6.45
CA ALA A 1080 -45.51 2.84 5.43
C ALA A 1080 -44.88 2.25 4.16
N GLU A 1081 -43.63 2.60 3.85
CA GLU A 1081 -42.93 2.16 2.64
C GLU A 1081 -42.82 0.62 2.49
N PRO A 1082 -42.47 -0.17 3.53
CA PRO A 1082 -42.44 -1.63 3.41
C PRO A 1082 -43.84 -2.21 3.14
N VAL A 1083 -44.88 -1.60 3.72
CA VAL A 1083 -46.27 -1.99 3.46
C VAL A 1083 -46.67 -1.65 2.02
N ARG A 1084 -46.18 -0.54 1.46
CA ARG A 1084 -46.38 -0.24 0.04
C ARG A 1084 -45.76 -1.32 -0.84
N ARG A 1085 -44.51 -1.71 -0.56
CA ARG A 1085 -43.84 -2.80 -1.30
C ARG A 1085 -44.62 -4.11 -1.20
N PHE A 1086 -45.11 -4.45 -0.01
CA PHE A 1086 -46.00 -5.59 0.18
C PHE A 1086 -47.29 -5.45 -0.65
N ALA A 1087 -47.95 -4.31 -0.61
CA ALA A 1087 -49.17 -4.06 -1.39
C ALA A 1087 -48.93 -4.15 -2.90
N LEU A 1088 -47.83 -3.57 -3.40
CA LEU A 1088 -47.42 -3.69 -4.81
C LEU A 1088 -47.14 -5.13 -5.21
N ALA A 1089 -46.45 -5.91 -4.37
CA ALA A 1089 -46.18 -7.31 -4.65
C ALA A 1089 -47.46 -8.16 -4.68
N ARG A 1090 -48.39 -7.92 -3.74
CA ARG A 1090 -49.67 -8.63 -3.68
C ARG A 1090 -50.61 -8.24 -4.82
N LEU A 1091 -50.57 -6.99 -5.25
CA LEU A 1091 -51.40 -6.45 -6.33
C LEU A 1091 -50.69 -6.44 -7.69
N GLU A 1092 -49.49 -7.01 -7.82
CA GLU A 1092 -48.68 -7.02 -9.04
C GLU A 1092 -49.48 -7.48 -10.28
N PRO A 1093 -50.32 -8.53 -10.22
CA PRO A 1093 -51.12 -8.96 -11.36
C PRO A 1093 -52.05 -7.87 -11.90
N LEU A 1094 -52.55 -6.97 -11.05
CA LEU A 1094 -53.38 -5.83 -11.47
C LEU A 1094 -52.57 -4.83 -12.30
N PHE A 1095 -51.33 -4.56 -11.91
CA PHE A 1095 -50.46 -3.62 -12.60
C PHE A 1095 -49.85 -4.19 -13.89
N SER A 1096 -49.60 -5.51 -13.90
CA SER A 1096 -49.02 -6.23 -15.03
C SER A 1096 -50.04 -6.65 -16.10
N ALA A 1097 -51.34 -6.66 -15.78
CA ALA A 1097 -52.39 -6.96 -16.77
C ALA A 1097 -52.47 -5.87 -17.85
N GLU A 1098 -52.63 -6.27 -19.11
CA GLU A 1098 -52.84 -5.32 -20.22
C GLU A 1098 -54.22 -4.65 -20.09
N GLU A 1099 -54.32 -3.38 -20.50
CA GLU A 1099 -55.62 -2.73 -20.63
C GLU A 1099 -56.34 -3.35 -21.83
N SER A 1100 -57.38 -4.13 -21.54
CA SER A 1100 -58.28 -4.75 -22.53
C SER A 1100 -59.22 -3.73 -23.18
#